data_AF-A0A087A7M4-F1
#
_entry.id   AF-A0A087A7M4-F1
#
_cell.length_a   1.000
_cell.length_b   1.000
_cell.length_c   1.000
_cell.angle_alpha   90.00
_cell.angle_beta   90.00
_cell.angle_gamma   90.00
#
_symmetry.space_group_name_H-M   'P 1'
#
loop_
_entity.id
_entity.type
_entity.pdbx_description
1 polymer ?
#
loop_
_entity_poly.entity_id
_entity_poly.type
_entity_poly.pdbx_seq_one_letter_code
_entity_poly.pdbx_strand_id
1 'polypeptide(L)'
;MHDHRVIVVDALETMLLMLLWISMIGGFAWNDGAGLIFDYPSSSAGAVAACTVWSALLTAPYILHRTRPELAVRLFVGVVAVQLVCGPSLIVADFMAVPMLCAAIVYGERGHLRRYLATAAVFDVLTSLVNASVQVFGPLLPQPRDERFGVIMYPCPIGEAASGHCGAQFAQAFAIVLFTVSLPLAMAVVVAFWQRARHQTVRLLNERNEAIVAREREERQIAASAERARIARDMHDIVAHTLSIIIIQSDGGRYAARDDPKLARETMETIRRESEHALHDMRRLLGVFGGSEHARLADVDALIEQARAVAPDMTLTTRTLGDPAPARLDGRASVAMYHVVQEALTNIRKYAGARTHVTVTFDWGPETLSIDVDDDGRGAASSLDGHKPGYGLLGMRERVESVGGTVESGPRLSGGFNVHAVVPLGNVDAADAEAATADGAAALADIPSASGVPSDVDACTSTVAAADAAAHPTVPSPGADGADGTADTDDDARREGDEGIVWPFFVKFGHTLRSRPFDQAEDDSPRSAIARLSRWTQRHYVMMDVVMFTLLGCFTCVTGPVMNLATTPGGRRSYIFGVIVTWAVVAPLMLRRRFPRAVALVVAAVCLLQLLVLPGFYTADLYVVFAIHAVALYGRAGSRKWIVPLFTFGCTAFAARCAMNIAGFPSLFAWLSHTPDPSIEALYLGSPHSALVQYGVFSMFLCILAYALGAWTRLGGTNPQVLQARTEALEAERDKQRVMAANHERDRISANIRAEVSDTLNAVIEQTTTELSTIDGQLARGETPSPDFINDAFAQIGAQGRTALAHMRELLSVLRETGFSDEGEHDRSPSLAPAKSLNEQIEHAGEHSPDAR
;
A
#
# COMPACT_ATOMS: atom_id res chain seq x y z
N MET A 1 2.98 -22.98 22.17
CA MET A 1 1.93 -22.94 21.12
C MET A 1 2.47 -22.78 19.70
N HIS A 2 3.53 -21.98 19.47
CA HIS A 2 4.06 -21.75 18.11
C HIS A 2 4.61 -23.04 17.46
N ASP A 3 5.43 -23.81 18.18
CA ASP A 3 6.03 -25.06 17.65
C ASP A 3 5.01 -26.13 17.26
N HIS A 4 3.91 -26.27 18.01
CA HIS A 4 2.87 -27.25 17.68
C HIS A 4 2.12 -26.88 16.40
N ARG A 5 1.91 -25.59 16.13
CA ARG A 5 1.29 -25.14 14.87
C ARG A 5 2.21 -25.37 13.67
N VAL A 6 3.52 -25.18 13.84
CA VAL A 6 4.52 -25.43 12.79
C VAL A 6 4.57 -26.91 12.41
N ILE A 7 4.60 -27.81 13.41
CA ILE A 7 4.64 -29.27 13.14
C ILE A 7 3.39 -29.75 12.41
N VAL A 8 2.20 -29.23 12.74
CA VAL A 8 0.95 -29.59 12.04
C VAL A 8 0.99 -29.16 10.57
N VAL A 9 1.50 -27.96 10.27
CA VAL A 9 1.66 -27.47 8.90
C VAL A 9 2.69 -28.31 8.14
N ASP A 10 3.83 -28.59 8.75
CA ASP A 10 4.89 -29.39 8.13
C ASP A 10 4.44 -30.84 7.91
N ALA A 11 3.61 -31.40 8.79
CA ALA A 11 2.99 -32.72 8.61
C ALA A 11 2.00 -32.75 7.43
N LEU A 12 1.17 -31.71 7.27
CA LEU A 12 0.28 -31.57 6.12
C LEU A 12 1.08 -31.42 4.81
N GLU A 13 2.14 -30.62 4.81
CA GLU A 13 3.04 -30.44 3.67
C GLU A 13 3.70 -31.78 3.29
N THR A 14 4.20 -32.52 4.29
CA THR A 14 4.78 -33.86 4.11
C THR A 14 3.77 -34.85 3.54
N MET A 15 2.54 -34.87 4.06
CA MET A 15 1.48 -35.76 3.58
C MET A 15 1.13 -35.47 2.11
N LEU A 16 1.07 -34.19 1.74
CA LEU A 16 0.77 -33.79 0.37
C LEU A 16 1.92 -34.16 -0.59
N LEU A 17 3.18 -33.98 -0.19
CA LEU A 17 4.34 -34.46 -0.95
C LEU A 17 4.33 -35.99 -1.09
N MET A 18 4.00 -36.72 -0.02
CA MET A 18 3.90 -38.18 -0.06
C MET A 18 2.82 -38.64 -1.05
N LEU A 19 1.64 -38.02 -1.03
CA LEU A 19 0.56 -38.30 -1.99
C LEU A 19 0.99 -37.98 -3.43
N LEU A 20 1.73 -36.88 -3.63
CA LEU A 20 2.30 -36.51 -4.92
C LEU A 20 3.24 -37.61 -5.43
N TRP A 21 4.19 -38.08 -4.61
CA TRP A 21 5.12 -39.14 -5.01
C TRP A 21 4.40 -40.44 -5.34
N ILE A 22 3.43 -40.85 -4.50
CA ILE A 22 2.65 -42.08 -4.72
C ILE A 22 1.91 -42.03 -6.06
N SER A 23 1.35 -40.86 -6.43
CA SER A 23 0.67 -40.70 -7.73
C SER A 23 1.60 -40.87 -8.94
N MET A 24 2.92 -40.72 -8.77
CA MET A 24 3.92 -40.83 -9.83
C MET A 24 4.52 -42.23 -9.99
N ILE A 25 4.33 -43.14 -9.02
CA ILE A 25 4.98 -44.47 -9.01
C ILE A 25 4.70 -45.27 -10.29
N GLY A 26 3.49 -45.18 -10.85
CA GLY A 26 3.11 -45.94 -12.06
C GLY A 26 3.55 -45.33 -13.41
N GLY A 27 3.98 -44.06 -13.44
CA GLY A 27 4.28 -43.33 -14.69
C GLY A 27 5.75 -43.01 -14.92
N PHE A 28 6.60 -43.15 -13.90
CA PHE A 28 8.00 -42.71 -13.89
C PHE A 28 8.96 -43.77 -13.30
N ALA A 29 8.62 -45.06 -13.36
CA ALA A 29 9.55 -46.10 -12.89
C ALA A 29 10.79 -46.13 -13.81
N TRP A 30 11.82 -45.38 -13.42
CA TRP A 30 13.13 -45.37 -14.04
C TRP A 30 13.79 -46.71 -13.71
N ASN A 31 13.65 -47.68 -14.61
CA ASN A 31 14.01 -49.08 -14.40
C ASN A 31 12.96 -49.82 -13.54
N ASP A 32 12.68 -51.09 -13.84
CA ASP A 32 11.55 -51.89 -13.30
C ASP A 32 11.71 -52.27 -11.80
N GLY A 33 12.08 -51.32 -10.93
CA GLY A 33 12.30 -51.55 -9.50
C GLY A 33 13.65 -52.20 -9.15
N ALA A 34 14.58 -52.32 -10.10
CA ALA A 34 15.89 -52.92 -9.84
C ALA A 34 16.71 -52.09 -8.83
N GLY A 35 17.14 -52.76 -7.75
CA GLY A 35 18.08 -52.23 -6.77
C GLY A 35 19.52 -52.66 -7.06
N LEU A 36 20.44 -52.24 -6.20
CA LEU A 36 21.84 -52.67 -6.29
C LEU A 36 21.99 -54.18 -6.01
N ILE A 37 21.34 -54.65 -4.93
CA ILE A 37 21.42 -56.05 -4.51
C ILE A 37 20.26 -56.87 -5.07
N PHE A 38 19.03 -56.38 -4.91
CA PHE A 38 17.81 -57.15 -5.20
C PHE A 38 17.09 -56.67 -6.46
N ASP A 39 16.57 -57.61 -7.23
CA ASP A 39 15.51 -57.34 -8.22
C ASP A 39 14.16 -57.38 -7.49
N TYR A 40 13.38 -56.29 -7.55
CA TYR A 40 12.06 -56.25 -6.93
C TYR A 40 11.03 -56.94 -7.85
N PRO A 41 10.04 -57.68 -7.31
CA PRO A 41 9.14 -58.49 -8.13
C PRO A 41 8.39 -57.66 -9.18
N SER A 42 8.44 -58.10 -10.45
CA SER A 42 7.78 -57.46 -11.59
C SER A 42 6.24 -57.53 -11.57
N SER A 43 5.64 -58.16 -10.56
CA SER A 43 4.20 -58.03 -10.36
C SER A 43 3.90 -56.57 -10.01
N SER A 44 3.04 -55.93 -10.80
CA SER A 44 2.72 -54.50 -10.67
C SER A 44 2.33 -54.11 -9.24
N ALA A 45 1.75 -55.02 -8.44
CA ALA A 45 1.42 -54.76 -7.05
C ALA A 45 2.62 -54.76 -6.09
N GLY A 46 3.59 -55.66 -6.27
CA GLY A 46 4.75 -55.79 -5.39
C GLY A 46 5.75 -54.64 -5.52
N ALA A 47 6.09 -54.28 -6.76
CA ALA A 47 6.95 -53.12 -7.04
C ALA A 47 6.32 -51.80 -6.57
N VAL A 48 5.01 -51.61 -6.80
CA VAL A 48 4.28 -50.42 -6.35
C VAL A 48 4.26 -50.32 -4.82
N ALA A 49 4.05 -51.44 -4.12
CA ALA A 49 4.09 -51.46 -2.66
C ALA A 49 5.47 -51.08 -2.12
N ALA A 50 6.55 -51.64 -2.68
CA ALA A 50 7.92 -51.32 -2.29
C ALA A 50 8.26 -49.84 -2.55
N CYS A 51 7.96 -49.31 -3.73
CA CYS A 51 8.15 -47.90 -4.07
C CYS A 51 7.33 -46.97 -3.16
N THR A 52 6.13 -47.39 -2.75
CA THR A 52 5.27 -46.62 -1.82
C THR A 52 5.90 -46.53 -0.44
N VAL A 53 6.41 -47.66 0.08
CA VAL A 53 7.09 -47.70 1.39
C VAL A 53 8.34 -46.83 1.37
N TRP A 54 9.19 -46.96 0.35
CA TRP A 54 10.39 -46.13 0.22
C TRP A 54 10.07 -44.64 0.06
N SER A 55 9.04 -44.31 -0.72
CA SER A 55 8.58 -42.91 -0.86
C SER A 55 8.11 -42.34 0.47
N ALA A 56 7.40 -43.11 1.29
CA ALA A 56 6.99 -42.70 2.63
C ALA A 56 8.20 -42.51 3.56
N LEU A 57 9.15 -43.45 3.55
CA LEU A 57 10.37 -43.39 4.38
C LEU A 57 11.27 -42.20 4.03
N LEU A 58 11.42 -41.88 2.74
CA LEU A 58 12.19 -40.71 2.30
C LEU A 58 11.51 -39.39 2.63
N THR A 59 10.18 -39.36 2.64
CA THR A 59 9.43 -38.12 2.87
C THR A 59 9.24 -37.83 4.37
N ALA A 60 9.10 -38.87 5.21
CA ALA A 60 8.80 -38.74 6.64
C ALA A 60 9.74 -37.80 7.44
N PRO A 61 11.07 -37.77 7.22
CA PRO A 61 11.97 -36.85 7.93
C PRO A 61 11.64 -35.37 7.69
N TYR A 62 10.93 -35.04 6.60
CA TYR A 62 10.57 -33.66 6.25
C TYR A 62 9.61 -33.02 7.26
N ILE A 63 8.88 -33.78 8.07
CA ILE A 63 8.01 -33.23 9.14
C ILE A 63 8.80 -32.36 10.14
N LEU A 64 10.09 -32.65 10.31
CA LEU A 64 10.96 -31.98 11.28
C LEU A 64 11.82 -30.87 10.67
N HIS A 65 11.63 -30.54 9.39
CA HIS A 65 12.57 -29.72 8.62
C HIS A 65 12.72 -28.28 9.15
N ARG A 66 11.70 -27.69 9.78
CA ARG A 66 11.76 -26.34 10.37
C ARG A 66 12.12 -26.33 11.86
N THR A 67 11.67 -27.34 12.60
CA THR A 67 11.83 -27.40 14.07
C THR A 67 13.13 -28.06 14.51
N ARG A 68 13.56 -29.12 13.82
CA ARG A 68 14.78 -29.89 14.10
C ARG A 68 15.48 -30.30 12.80
N PRO A 69 16.02 -29.34 12.03
CA PRO A 69 16.62 -29.59 10.71
C PRO A 69 17.78 -30.60 10.76
N GLU A 70 18.58 -30.61 11.82
CA GLU A 70 19.72 -31.55 11.91
C GLU A 70 19.28 -33.01 12.02
N LEU A 71 18.23 -33.25 12.82
CA LEU A 71 17.67 -34.57 13.01
C LEU A 71 17.02 -35.05 11.71
N ALA A 72 16.26 -34.17 11.05
CA ALA A 72 15.63 -34.45 9.75
C ALA A 72 16.65 -34.89 8.70
N VAL A 73 17.76 -34.14 8.55
CA VAL A 73 18.81 -34.47 7.59
C VAL A 73 19.51 -35.79 7.91
N ARG A 74 19.84 -36.05 9.18
CA ARG A 74 20.48 -37.31 9.58
C ARG A 74 19.58 -38.51 9.32
N LEU A 75 18.29 -38.40 9.62
CA LEU A 75 17.30 -39.44 9.33
C LEU A 75 17.17 -39.66 7.82
N PHE A 76 17.05 -38.59 7.03
CA PHE A 76 16.96 -38.67 5.57
C PHE A 76 18.19 -39.35 4.95
N VAL A 77 19.39 -38.90 5.31
CA VAL A 77 20.65 -39.49 4.84
C VAL A 77 20.76 -40.96 5.24
N GLY A 78 20.31 -41.31 6.46
CA GLY A 78 20.23 -42.70 6.90
C GLY A 78 19.31 -43.55 6.02
N VAL A 79 18.12 -43.05 5.68
CA VAL A 79 17.18 -43.74 4.78
C VAL A 79 17.78 -43.90 3.38
N VAL A 80 18.37 -42.86 2.80
CA VAL A 80 19.02 -42.92 1.49
C VAL A 80 20.17 -43.94 1.48
N ALA A 81 20.99 -43.98 2.52
CA ALA A 81 22.07 -44.96 2.63
C ALA A 81 21.56 -46.40 2.62
N VAL A 82 20.45 -46.69 3.32
CA VAL A 82 19.83 -48.01 3.31
C VAL A 82 19.17 -48.31 1.95
N GLN A 83 18.55 -47.31 1.32
CA GLN A 83 17.92 -47.45 0.00
C GLN A 83 18.94 -47.80 -1.08
N LEU A 84 20.10 -47.13 -1.12
CA LEU A 84 21.13 -47.41 -2.13
C LEU A 84 21.64 -48.85 -2.11
N VAL A 85 21.51 -49.53 -0.97
CA VAL A 85 21.95 -50.92 -0.78
C VAL A 85 20.80 -51.90 -1.00
N CYS A 86 19.68 -51.67 -0.30
CA CYS A 86 18.59 -52.64 -0.20
C CYS A 86 17.34 -52.26 -1.00
N GLY A 87 17.21 -51.00 -1.40
CA GLY A 87 16.05 -50.45 -2.07
C GLY A 87 16.23 -50.33 -3.58
N PRO A 88 15.22 -49.78 -4.28
CA PRO A 88 15.34 -49.43 -5.69
C PRO A 88 16.43 -48.37 -5.88
N SER A 89 17.17 -48.48 -6.99
CA SER A 89 18.33 -47.63 -7.27
C SER A 89 17.99 -46.15 -7.42
N LEU A 90 16.84 -45.82 -8.01
CA LEU A 90 16.32 -44.47 -8.11
C LEU A 90 14.78 -44.50 -8.19
N ILE A 91 14.12 -43.71 -7.35
CA ILE A 91 12.68 -43.47 -7.36
C ILE A 91 12.40 -41.97 -7.38
N VAL A 92 11.18 -41.60 -7.77
CA VAL A 92 10.79 -40.19 -7.87
C VAL A 92 10.91 -39.46 -6.52
N ALA A 93 10.68 -40.16 -5.40
CA ALA A 93 10.83 -39.58 -4.08
C ALA A 93 12.28 -39.20 -3.72
N ASP A 94 13.31 -39.67 -4.44
CA ASP A 94 14.70 -39.23 -4.24
C ASP A 94 14.88 -37.72 -4.51
N PHE A 95 13.98 -37.11 -5.30
CA PHE A 95 13.93 -35.65 -5.45
C PHE A 95 13.66 -34.91 -4.13
N MET A 96 13.24 -35.60 -3.05
CA MET A 96 13.20 -35.03 -1.69
C MET A 96 14.57 -34.56 -1.18
N ALA A 97 15.68 -34.99 -1.79
CA ALA A 97 17.01 -34.46 -1.49
C ALA A 97 17.09 -32.94 -1.68
N VAL A 98 16.38 -32.39 -2.69
CA VAL A 98 16.34 -30.94 -2.97
C VAL A 98 15.68 -30.14 -1.85
N PRO A 99 14.40 -30.36 -1.49
CA PRO A 99 13.75 -29.62 -0.40
C PRO A 99 14.42 -29.89 0.95
N MET A 100 14.97 -31.09 1.19
CA MET A 100 15.71 -31.40 2.41
C MET A 100 17.01 -30.59 2.52
N LEU A 101 17.80 -30.49 1.45
CA LEU A 101 19.01 -29.68 1.42
C LEU A 101 18.68 -28.19 1.57
N CYS A 102 17.62 -27.72 0.91
CA CYS A 102 17.12 -26.35 1.09
C CYS A 102 16.78 -26.07 2.56
N ALA A 103 16.02 -26.96 3.20
CA ALA A 103 15.65 -26.81 4.61
C ALA A 103 16.88 -26.80 5.53
N ALA A 104 17.85 -27.68 5.28
CA ALA A 104 19.12 -27.73 6.02
C ALA A 104 19.90 -26.41 5.93
N ILE A 105 19.96 -25.81 4.74
CA ILE A 105 20.67 -24.54 4.52
C ILE A 105 19.88 -23.36 5.10
N VAL A 106 18.55 -23.34 4.97
CA VAL A 106 17.73 -22.20 5.42
C VAL A 106 17.58 -22.19 6.93
N TYR A 107 17.20 -23.33 7.54
CA TYR A 107 16.87 -23.42 8.97
C TYR A 107 18.02 -23.95 9.83
N GLY A 108 19.00 -24.63 9.24
CA GLY A 108 20.13 -25.21 9.98
C GLY A 108 21.14 -24.18 10.51
N GLU A 109 21.87 -24.58 11.55
CA GLU A 109 22.92 -23.78 12.16
C GLU A 109 24.07 -23.48 11.18
N ARG A 110 24.66 -22.29 11.28
CA ARG A 110 25.74 -21.84 10.39
C ARG A 110 26.99 -22.72 10.50
N GLY A 111 27.27 -23.26 11.69
CA GLY A 111 28.45 -24.11 11.95
C GLY A 111 28.42 -25.44 11.21
N HIS A 112 27.24 -25.95 10.86
CA HIS A 112 27.07 -27.25 10.22
C HIS A 112 26.89 -27.21 8.70
N LEU A 113 26.81 -26.01 8.13
CA LEU A 113 26.59 -25.80 6.69
C LEU A 113 27.60 -26.51 5.79
N ARG A 114 28.90 -26.46 6.15
CA ARG A 114 29.96 -27.18 5.40
C ARG A 114 29.74 -28.70 5.42
N ARG A 115 29.25 -29.23 6.55
CA ARG A 115 28.96 -30.66 6.69
C ARG A 115 27.78 -31.05 5.79
N TYR A 116 26.71 -30.25 5.75
CA TYR A 116 25.56 -30.50 4.89
C TYR A 116 25.92 -30.53 3.40
N LEU A 117 26.71 -29.56 2.94
CA LEU A 117 27.17 -29.51 1.55
C LEU A 117 28.09 -30.70 1.21
N ALA A 118 29.00 -31.06 2.13
CA ALA A 118 29.86 -32.22 1.95
C ALA A 118 29.06 -33.53 1.88
N THR A 119 28.09 -33.73 2.78
CA THR A 119 27.21 -34.91 2.74
C THR A 119 26.38 -34.97 1.45
N ALA A 120 25.84 -33.84 0.98
CA ALA A 120 25.09 -33.80 -0.26
C ALA A 120 25.95 -34.19 -1.47
N ALA A 121 27.17 -33.65 -1.57
CA ALA A 121 28.09 -33.99 -2.66
C ALA A 121 28.54 -35.46 -2.64
N VAL A 122 28.78 -36.02 -1.45
CA VAL A 122 29.15 -37.45 -1.32
C VAL A 122 28.00 -38.35 -1.76
N PHE A 123 26.78 -38.07 -1.30
CA PHE A 123 25.61 -38.88 -1.67
C PHE A 123 25.20 -38.69 -3.13
N ASP A 124 25.40 -37.51 -3.73
CA ASP A 124 25.21 -37.27 -5.17
C ASP A 124 26.10 -38.20 -6.02
N VAL A 125 27.39 -38.27 -5.70
CA VAL A 125 28.34 -39.18 -6.38
C VAL A 125 27.98 -40.64 -6.14
N LEU A 126 27.63 -41.03 -4.91
CA LEU A 126 27.26 -42.41 -4.58
C LEU A 126 25.98 -42.85 -5.30
N THR A 127 24.91 -42.05 -5.26
CA THR A 127 23.66 -42.33 -5.95
C THR A 127 23.87 -42.42 -7.45
N SER A 128 24.68 -41.52 -8.02
CA SER A 128 25.00 -41.55 -9.45
C SER A 128 25.77 -42.81 -9.85
N LEU A 129 26.71 -43.25 -9.01
CA LEU A 129 27.49 -44.47 -9.23
C LEU A 129 26.61 -45.72 -9.16
N VAL A 130 25.78 -45.83 -8.12
CA VAL A 130 24.87 -46.97 -7.93
C VAL A 130 23.86 -47.06 -9.07
N ASN A 131 23.22 -45.94 -9.43
CA ASN A 131 22.25 -45.91 -10.51
C ASN A 131 22.87 -46.25 -11.87
N ALA A 132 24.04 -45.70 -12.19
CA ALA A 132 24.76 -46.06 -13.41
C ALA A 132 25.16 -47.54 -13.44
N SER A 133 25.56 -48.10 -12.30
CA SER A 133 25.90 -49.52 -12.18
C SER A 133 24.68 -50.39 -12.45
N VAL A 134 23.54 -50.08 -11.85
CA VAL A 134 22.29 -50.84 -12.02
C VAL A 134 21.75 -50.72 -13.45
N GLN A 135 21.89 -49.56 -14.11
CA GLN A 135 21.47 -49.39 -15.50
C GLN A 135 22.32 -50.19 -16.49
N VAL A 136 23.63 -50.31 -16.25
CA VAL A 136 24.56 -50.95 -17.19
C VAL A 136 24.75 -52.43 -16.93
N PHE A 137 24.81 -52.84 -15.65
CA PHE A 137 25.14 -54.21 -15.24
C PHE A 137 23.97 -54.97 -14.60
N GLY A 138 22.91 -54.27 -14.18
CA GLY A 138 21.80 -54.87 -13.45
C GLY A 138 22.08 -55.13 -11.96
N PRO A 139 21.13 -55.77 -11.25
CA PRO A 139 21.27 -56.12 -9.83
C PRO A 139 22.30 -57.23 -9.63
N LEU A 140 22.98 -57.23 -8.48
CA LEU A 140 23.99 -58.24 -8.14
C LEU A 140 23.41 -59.64 -7.93
N LEU A 141 22.17 -59.75 -7.44
CA LEU A 141 21.45 -61.01 -7.27
C LEU A 141 20.22 -61.05 -8.20
N PRO A 142 20.38 -61.40 -9.48
CA PRO A 142 19.27 -61.48 -10.41
C PRO A 142 18.29 -62.61 -10.00
N GLN A 143 16.99 -62.32 -10.01
CA GLN A 143 15.95 -63.34 -9.83
C GLN A 143 15.48 -63.90 -11.19
N PRO A 144 15.07 -65.18 -11.25
CA PRO A 144 14.42 -65.72 -12.45
C PRO A 144 13.09 -65.00 -12.68
N ARG A 145 13.00 -64.21 -13.75
CA ARG A 145 11.77 -63.52 -14.15
C ARG A 145 10.85 -64.50 -14.91
N ASP A 146 9.55 -64.39 -14.64
CA ASP A 146 8.51 -65.12 -15.36
C ASP A 146 8.53 -64.66 -16.84
N GLU A 147 8.61 -65.61 -17.79
CA GLU A 147 8.83 -65.36 -19.23
C GLU A 147 7.76 -64.44 -19.87
N ARG A 148 6.62 -64.25 -19.20
CA ARG A 148 5.50 -63.39 -19.64
C ARG A 148 5.79 -61.89 -19.62
N PHE A 149 6.79 -61.42 -18.87
CA PHE A 149 7.04 -59.98 -18.66
C PHE A 149 8.28 -59.43 -19.38
N GLY A 150 8.89 -60.21 -20.28
CA GLY A 150 10.06 -59.80 -21.04
C GLY A 150 11.36 -59.84 -20.24
N VAL A 151 12.47 -60.12 -20.91
CA VAL A 151 13.82 -60.07 -20.32
C VAL A 151 14.33 -58.63 -20.43
N ILE A 152 14.57 -57.94 -19.31
CA ILE A 152 15.40 -56.73 -19.35
C ILE A 152 16.81 -57.17 -19.69
N MET A 153 17.26 -56.80 -20.89
CA MET A 153 18.64 -57.01 -21.30
C MET A 153 19.45 -55.81 -20.80
N TYR A 154 20.29 -56.04 -19.79
CA TYR A 154 21.30 -55.05 -19.42
C TYR A 154 22.37 -54.99 -20.52
N PRO A 155 22.86 -53.79 -20.87
CA PRO A 155 23.83 -53.64 -21.96
C PRO A 155 25.10 -54.46 -21.77
N CYS A 156 25.49 -54.71 -20.53
CA CYS A 156 26.73 -55.36 -20.18
C CYS A 156 26.56 -56.39 -19.03
N PRO A 157 27.23 -57.55 -19.11
CA PRO A 157 27.29 -58.47 -17.98
C PRO A 157 28.22 -57.93 -16.88
N ILE A 158 27.92 -58.28 -15.61
CA ILE A 158 28.62 -57.80 -14.40
C ILE A 158 30.15 -58.05 -14.43
N GLY A 159 30.63 -59.05 -15.19
CA GLY A 159 32.05 -59.40 -15.32
C GLY A 159 32.84 -58.65 -16.40
N GLU A 160 32.19 -57.90 -17.29
CA GLU A 160 32.84 -57.21 -18.42
C GLU A 160 33.00 -55.69 -18.22
N ALA A 161 32.89 -55.22 -16.98
CA ALA A 161 33.01 -53.80 -16.64
C ALA A 161 34.32 -53.15 -17.12
N ALA A 162 35.40 -53.93 -17.25
CA ALA A 162 36.70 -53.47 -17.74
C ALA A 162 36.85 -53.49 -19.27
N SER A 163 35.85 -53.97 -20.02
CA SER A 163 35.87 -53.89 -21.49
C SER A 163 35.73 -52.44 -21.94
N GLY A 164 36.39 -52.07 -23.05
CA GLY A 164 36.36 -50.68 -23.54
C GLY A 164 34.95 -50.18 -23.89
N HIS A 165 34.05 -51.07 -24.32
CA HIS A 165 32.66 -50.73 -24.62
C HIS A 165 31.82 -50.53 -23.36
N CYS A 166 31.85 -51.48 -22.42
CA CYS A 166 31.06 -51.39 -21.18
C CYS A 166 31.58 -50.30 -20.25
N GLY A 167 32.89 -50.08 -20.18
CA GLY A 167 33.48 -48.97 -19.45
C GLY A 167 33.03 -47.61 -20.01
N ALA A 168 32.94 -47.47 -21.34
CA ALA A 168 32.44 -46.25 -21.97
C ALA A 168 30.94 -46.03 -21.71
N GLN A 169 30.12 -47.08 -21.80
CA GLN A 169 28.68 -46.99 -21.48
C GLN A 169 28.44 -46.65 -20.01
N PHE A 170 29.19 -47.26 -19.09
CA PHE A 170 29.14 -46.93 -17.67
C PHE A 170 29.55 -45.48 -17.39
N ALA A 171 30.66 -45.03 -17.96
CA ALA A 171 31.10 -43.65 -17.81
C ALA A 171 30.06 -42.65 -18.35
N GLN A 172 29.44 -42.96 -19.49
CA GLN A 172 28.36 -42.16 -20.06
C GLN A 172 27.13 -42.13 -19.15
N ALA A 173 26.65 -43.28 -18.67
CA ALA A 173 25.51 -43.38 -17.76
C ALA A 173 25.78 -42.61 -16.45
N PHE A 174 26.96 -42.79 -15.86
CA PHE A 174 27.40 -42.07 -14.66
C PHE A 174 27.42 -40.56 -14.89
N ALA A 175 28.00 -40.09 -15.98
CA ALA A 175 28.06 -38.66 -16.31
C ALA A 175 26.66 -38.05 -16.49
N ILE A 176 25.75 -38.77 -17.17
CA ILE A 176 24.36 -38.32 -17.36
C ILE A 176 23.63 -38.21 -16.03
N VAL A 177 23.70 -39.25 -15.18
CA VAL A 177 23.00 -39.26 -13.89
C VAL A 177 23.60 -38.20 -12.96
N LEU A 178 24.93 -38.12 -12.87
CA LEU A 178 25.61 -37.13 -12.05
C LEU A 178 25.24 -35.70 -12.48
N PHE A 179 25.22 -35.42 -13.78
CA PHE A 179 24.78 -34.11 -14.26
C PHE A 179 23.31 -33.82 -13.92
N THR A 180 22.45 -34.83 -14.06
CA THR A 180 21.01 -34.71 -13.82
C THR A 180 20.67 -34.47 -12.35
N VAL A 181 21.43 -35.04 -11.41
CA VAL A 181 21.22 -34.88 -9.96
C VAL A 181 21.98 -33.66 -9.41
N SER A 182 23.23 -33.44 -9.83
CA SER A 182 24.06 -32.34 -9.33
C SER A 182 23.51 -30.95 -9.70
N LEU A 183 22.92 -30.77 -10.88
CA LEU A 183 22.43 -29.46 -11.31
C LEU A 183 21.23 -28.97 -10.47
N PRO A 184 20.16 -29.77 -10.24
CA PRO A 184 19.10 -29.41 -9.30
C PRO A 184 19.61 -29.15 -7.87
N LEU A 185 20.56 -29.95 -7.36
CA LEU A 185 21.15 -29.73 -6.05
C LEU A 185 21.95 -28.42 -5.98
N ALA A 186 22.75 -28.12 -7.00
CA ALA A 186 23.48 -26.85 -7.08
C ALA A 186 22.52 -25.64 -7.14
N MET A 187 21.45 -25.75 -7.93
CA MET A 187 20.41 -24.72 -7.98
C MET A 187 19.71 -24.56 -6.63
N ALA A 188 19.40 -25.68 -5.95
CA ALA A 188 18.82 -25.69 -4.61
C ALA A 188 19.70 -24.98 -3.59
N VAL A 189 21.02 -25.21 -3.63
CA VAL A 189 22.00 -24.52 -2.79
C VAL A 189 21.95 -23.00 -3.01
N VAL A 190 21.97 -22.54 -4.26
CA VAL A 190 21.88 -21.12 -4.60
C VAL A 190 20.57 -20.51 -4.09
N VAL A 191 19.44 -21.17 -4.35
CA VAL A 191 18.11 -20.73 -3.90
C VAL A 191 18.04 -20.69 -2.38
N ALA A 192 18.57 -21.69 -1.68
CA ALA A 192 18.53 -21.77 -0.23
C ALA A 192 19.40 -20.70 0.45
N PHE A 193 20.59 -20.42 -0.09
CA PHE A 193 21.41 -19.30 0.37
C PHE A 193 20.71 -17.95 0.13
N TRP A 194 20.07 -17.78 -1.02
CA TRP A 194 19.29 -16.59 -1.33
C TRP A 194 18.09 -16.42 -0.37
N GLN A 195 17.34 -17.49 -0.11
CA GLN A 195 16.24 -17.51 0.85
C GLN A 195 16.73 -17.19 2.27
N ARG A 196 17.85 -17.80 2.70
CA ARG A 196 18.45 -17.53 4.01
C ARG A 196 18.83 -16.06 4.14
N ALA A 197 19.52 -15.49 3.15
CA ALA A 197 19.88 -14.07 3.13
C ALA A 197 18.63 -13.18 3.18
N ARG A 198 17.59 -13.53 2.42
CA ARG A 198 16.32 -12.80 2.39
C ARG A 198 15.60 -12.83 3.74
N HIS A 199 15.50 -13.98 4.40
CA HIS A 199 14.86 -14.08 5.72
C HIS A 199 15.56 -13.21 6.76
N GLN A 200 16.89 -13.10 6.69
CA GLN A 200 17.65 -12.22 7.58
C GLN A 200 17.38 -10.74 7.30
N THR A 201 17.38 -10.34 6.03
CA THR A 201 17.07 -8.96 5.63
C THR A 201 15.66 -8.55 6.07
N VAL A 202 14.65 -9.41 5.87
CA VAL A 202 13.26 -9.09 6.24
C VAL A 202 13.10 -8.92 7.76
N ARG A 203 13.76 -9.76 8.58
CA ARG A 203 13.73 -9.61 10.04
C ARG A 203 14.31 -8.27 10.49
N LEU A 204 15.48 -7.92 9.96
CA LEU A 204 16.14 -6.64 10.27
C LEU A 204 15.32 -5.43 9.82
N LEU A 205 14.66 -5.52 8.66
CA LEU A 205 13.76 -4.46 8.18
C LEU A 205 12.53 -4.31 9.08
N ASN A 206 11.93 -5.41 9.54
CA ASN A 206 10.78 -5.36 10.43
C ASN A 206 11.15 -4.73 11.78
N GLU A 207 12.26 -5.14 12.40
CA GLU A 207 12.77 -4.56 13.65
C GLU A 207 13.01 -3.05 13.52
N ARG A 208 13.56 -2.60 12.38
CA ARG A 208 13.78 -1.18 12.11
C ARG A 208 12.48 -0.41 11.87
N ASN A 209 11.55 -0.97 11.12
CA ASN A 209 10.26 -0.33 10.88
C ASN A 209 9.48 -0.17 12.20
N GLU A 210 9.55 -1.16 13.08
CA GLU A 210 8.98 -1.06 14.43
C GLU A 210 9.63 0.09 15.23
N ALA A 211 10.95 0.25 15.14
CA ALA A 211 11.67 1.35 15.78
C ALA A 211 11.31 2.74 15.20
N ILE A 212 11.17 2.88 13.88
CA ILE A 212 10.77 4.14 13.23
C ILE A 212 9.34 4.51 13.65
N VAL A 213 8.42 3.55 13.61
CA VAL A 213 7.02 3.79 14.02
C VAL A 213 6.93 4.20 15.50
N ALA A 214 7.81 3.66 16.37
CA ALA A 214 7.90 4.09 17.75
C ALA A 214 8.38 5.55 17.87
N ARG A 215 9.48 5.90 17.19
CA ARG A 215 10.02 7.28 17.16
C ARG A 215 9.02 8.30 16.64
N GLU A 216 8.35 8.01 15.53
CA GLU A 216 7.36 8.91 14.97
C GLU A 216 6.14 9.14 15.89
N ARG A 217 5.82 8.20 16.78
CA ARG A 217 4.77 8.41 17.78
C ARG A 217 5.24 9.37 18.86
N GLU A 218 6.47 9.18 19.34
CA GLU A 218 7.11 10.04 20.33
C GLU A 218 7.26 11.47 19.80
N GLU A 219 7.78 11.66 18.58
CA GLU A 219 7.93 12.98 17.96
C GLU A 219 6.58 13.70 17.79
N ARG A 220 5.51 12.98 17.41
CA ARG A 220 4.16 13.57 17.32
C ARG A 220 3.60 13.97 18.68
N GLN A 221 3.87 13.17 19.71
CA GLN A 221 3.45 13.49 21.07
C GLN A 221 4.18 14.74 21.58
N ILE A 222 5.49 14.82 21.38
CA ILE A 222 6.30 15.99 21.74
C ILE A 222 5.85 17.24 20.97
N ALA A 223 5.60 17.13 19.67
CA ALA A 223 5.12 18.25 18.87
C ALA A 223 3.73 18.73 19.32
N ALA A 224 2.82 17.79 19.62
CA ALA A 224 1.48 18.12 20.12
C ALA A 224 1.51 18.77 21.50
N SER A 225 2.38 18.33 22.42
CA SER A 225 2.53 18.95 23.75
C SER A 225 3.16 20.34 23.66
N ALA A 226 4.18 20.52 22.80
CA ALA A 226 4.80 21.83 22.55
C ALA A 226 3.81 22.85 21.98
N GLU A 227 2.95 22.42 21.05
CA GLU A 227 1.88 23.24 20.47
C GLU A 227 0.86 23.68 21.53
N ARG A 228 0.38 22.74 22.36
CA ARG A 228 -0.56 23.04 23.46
C ARG A 228 0.04 24.02 24.48
N ALA A 229 1.32 23.85 24.83
CA ALA A 229 2.02 24.76 25.73
C ALA A 229 2.20 26.17 25.15
N ARG A 230 2.34 26.30 23.82
CA ARG A 230 2.35 27.60 23.14
C ARG A 230 0.98 28.28 23.22
N ILE A 231 -0.09 27.56 22.85
CA ILE A 231 -1.47 28.07 22.90
C ILE A 231 -1.82 28.56 24.32
N ALA A 232 -1.51 27.76 25.35
CA ALA A 232 -1.79 28.15 26.73
C ALA A 232 -1.05 29.44 27.16
N ARG A 233 0.18 29.66 26.67
CA ARG A 233 0.96 30.87 26.95
C ARG A 233 0.37 32.10 26.24
N ASP A 234 0.09 31.98 24.95
CA ASP A 234 -0.50 33.06 24.15
C ASP A 234 -1.88 33.46 24.72
N MET A 235 -2.66 32.48 25.20
CA MET A 235 -3.91 32.73 25.93
C MET A 235 -3.70 33.45 27.26
N HIS A 236 -2.72 32.99 28.05
CA HIS A 236 -2.40 33.59 29.35
C HIS A 236 -2.07 35.07 29.21
N ASP A 237 -1.20 35.40 28.26
CA ASP A 237 -0.68 36.76 28.09
C ASP A 237 -1.80 37.76 27.78
N ILE A 238 -2.77 37.38 26.95
CA ILE A 238 -3.87 38.28 26.58
C ILE A 238 -4.92 38.39 27.70
N VAL A 239 -5.40 37.25 28.24
CA VAL A 239 -6.47 37.33 29.27
C VAL A 239 -5.95 37.96 30.56
N ALA A 240 -4.74 37.59 31.00
CA ALA A 240 -4.16 38.15 32.22
C ALA A 240 -3.88 39.65 32.08
N HIS A 241 -3.43 40.11 30.91
CA HIS A 241 -3.17 41.52 30.67
C HIS A 241 -4.46 42.35 30.74
N THR A 242 -5.52 41.94 30.04
CA THR A 242 -6.79 42.67 30.04
C THR A 242 -7.45 42.70 31.40
N LEU A 243 -7.53 41.55 32.09
CA LEU A 243 -8.08 41.51 33.44
C LEU A 243 -7.28 42.36 34.43
N SER A 244 -5.96 42.44 34.26
CA SER A 244 -5.12 43.35 35.06
C SER A 244 -5.47 44.82 34.81
N ILE A 245 -5.67 45.22 33.54
CA ILE A 245 -6.11 46.59 33.20
C ILE A 245 -7.47 46.88 33.83
N ILE A 246 -8.44 45.95 33.73
CA ILE A 246 -9.78 46.10 34.30
C ILE A 246 -9.69 46.31 35.83
N ILE A 247 -8.88 45.52 36.52
CA ILE A 247 -8.70 45.63 37.98
C ILE A 247 -8.06 46.98 38.35
N ILE A 248 -6.98 47.37 37.66
CA ILE A 248 -6.27 48.63 37.92
C ILE A 248 -7.17 49.84 37.64
N GLN A 249 -7.91 49.85 36.54
CA GLN A 249 -8.83 50.93 36.18
C GLN A 249 -10.03 50.99 37.14
N SER A 250 -10.52 49.85 37.60
CA SER A 250 -11.58 49.79 38.59
C SER A 250 -11.12 50.33 39.94
N ASP A 251 -9.96 49.88 40.43
CA ASP A 251 -9.42 50.36 41.70
C ASP A 251 -9.03 51.86 41.60
N GLY A 252 -8.50 52.32 40.47
CA GLY A 252 -8.22 53.74 40.22
C GLY A 252 -9.49 54.60 40.14
N GLY A 253 -10.52 54.11 39.47
CA GLY A 253 -11.84 54.76 39.34
C GLY A 253 -12.52 54.99 40.69
N ARG A 254 -12.38 54.04 41.64
CA ARG A 254 -12.92 54.19 43.02
C ARG A 254 -12.40 55.43 43.75
N TYR A 255 -11.14 55.81 43.52
CA TYR A 255 -10.51 56.94 44.21
C TYR A 255 -10.59 58.23 43.39
N ALA A 256 -10.36 58.15 42.08
CA ALA A 256 -10.24 59.33 41.23
C ALA A 256 -11.60 59.86 40.74
N ALA A 257 -12.58 58.99 40.53
CA ALA A 257 -13.86 59.35 39.92
C ALA A 257 -15.03 59.47 40.93
N ARG A 258 -14.74 59.34 42.23
CA ARG A 258 -15.76 59.35 43.30
C ARG A 258 -16.67 60.57 43.26
N ASP A 259 -16.09 61.75 43.06
CA ASP A 259 -16.82 63.03 43.03
C ASP A 259 -16.98 63.59 41.60
N ASP A 260 -16.58 62.83 40.57
CA ASP A 260 -16.66 63.22 39.16
C ASP A 260 -17.37 62.16 38.31
N PRO A 261 -18.70 62.28 38.12
CA PRO A 261 -19.48 61.35 37.32
C PRO A 261 -19.06 61.26 35.85
N LYS A 262 -18.45 62.32 35.28
CA LYS A 262 -17.97 62.30 33.89
C LYS A 262 -16.71 61.45 33.77
N LEU A 263 -15.78 61.61 34.71
CA LEU A 263 -14.59 60.77 34.79
C LEU A 263 -14.95 59.31 35.10
N ALA A 264 -15.97 59.07 35.92
CA ALA A 264 -16.47 57.72 36.21
C ALA A 264 -16.97 57.03 34.94
N ARG A 265 -17.80 57.74 34.17
CA ARG A 265 -18.33 57.28 32.87
C ARG A 265 -17.21 56.96 31.88
N GLU A 266 -16.24 57.87 31.71
CA GLU A 266 -15.12 57.69 30.77
C GLU A 266 -14.23 56.49 31.14
N THR A 267 -14.00 56.28 32.44
CA THR A 267 -13.21 55.14 32.94
C THR A 267 -13.96 53.82 32.72
N MET A 268 -15.27 53.77 32.97
CA MET A 268 -16.11 52.60 32.68
C MET A 268 -16.23 52.30 31.17
N GLU A 269 -16.32 53.33 30.33
CA GLU A 269 -16.27 53.17 28.86
C GLU A 269 -14.92 52.62 28.39
N THR A 270 -13.83 52.98 29.06
CA THR A 270 -12.50 52.43 28.79
C THR A 270 -12.42 50.95 29.21
N ILE A 271 -12.92 50.60 30.40
CA ILE A 271 -13.02 49.20 30.85
C ILE A 271 -13.84 48.36 29.87
N ARG A 272 -14.99 48.86 29.41
CA ARG A 272 -15.85 48.17 28.45
C ARG A 272 -15.13 47.95 27.12
N ARG A 273 -14.48 48.99 26.55
CA ARG A 273 -13.75 48.90 25.28
C ARG A 273 -12.59 47.92 25.34
N GLU A 274 -11.78 47.97 26.41
CA GLU A 274 -10.65 47.05 26.59
C GLU A 274 -11.11 45.59 26.75
N SER A 275 -12.24 45.38 27.45
CA SER A 275 -12.85 44.05 27.58
C SER A 275 -13.39 43.53 26.23
N GLU A 276 -14.07 44.37 25.45
CA GLU A 276 -14.57 44.03 24.10
C GLU A 276 -13.41 43.73 23.13
N HIS A 277 -12.32 44.49 23.19
CA HIS A 277 -11.10 44.26 22.40
C HIS A 277 -10.42 42.93 22.74
N ALA A 278 -10.24 42.63 24.02
CA ALA A 278 -9.63 41.37 24.44
C ALA A 278 -10.45 40.14 24.04
N LEU A 279 -11.77 40.26 24.10
CA LEU A 279 -12.70 39.21 23.70
C LEU A 279 -12.63 38.99 22.18
N HIS A 280 -12.48 40.06 21.40
CA HIS A 280 -12.21 39.98 19.96
C HIS A 280 -10.84 39.33 19.65
N ASP A 281 -9.79 39.68 20.37
CA ASP A 281 -8.44 39.12 20.18
C ASP A 281 -8.37 37.63 20.57
N MET A 282 -9.07 37.24 21.64
CA MET A 282 -9.28 35.84 22.04
C MET A 282 -9.99 35.01 20.97
N ARG A 283 -11.07 35.55 20.39
CA ARG A 283 -11.82 34.89 19.31
C ARG A 283 -10.95 34.69 18.06
N ARG A 284 -10.02 35.61 17.79
CA ARG A 284 -9.05 35.51 16.68
C ARG A 284 -7.95 34.48 16.91
N LEU A 285 -7.32 34.48 18.09
CA LEU A 285 -6.22 33.54 18.40
C LEU A 285 -6.65 32.08 18.48
N LEU A 286 -7.86 31.82 18.97
CA LEU A 286 -8.40 30.46 19.06
C LEU A 286 -9.15 30.01 17.81
N GLY A 287 -9.07 30.76 16.72
CA GLY A 287 -9.56 30.33 15.41
C GLY A 287 -11.08 30.14 15.29
N VAL A 288 -11.90 31.14 15.67
CA VAL A 288 -13.32 31.19 15.27
C VAL A 288 -13.49 32.21 14.15
N PHE A 289 -13.42 31.72 12.92
CA PHE A 289 -14.59 31.89 12.05
C PHE A 289 -15.44 30.63 12.21
N GLY A 290 -16.08 30.51 13.37
CA GLY A 290 -17.38 29.87 13.49
C GLY A 290 -18.42 30.88 13.02
N GLY A 291 -18.46 31.11 11.71
CA GLY A 291 -19.75 31.38 11.10
C GLY A 291 -20.56 30.10 11.29
N SER A 292 -21.82 30.23 11.70
CA SER A 292 -22.74 29.11 11.72
C SER A 292 -22.58 28.27 10.44
N GLU A 293 -22.84 26.96 10.52
CA GLU A 293 -22.95 26.05 9.36
C GLU A 293 -24.03 26.48 8.32
N HIS A 294 -24.61 27.66 8.55
CA HIS A 294 -25.69 28.33 7.85
C HIS A 294 -25.30 29.70 7.27
N ALA A 295 -24.07 30.22 7.43
CA ALA A 295 -23.66 31.49 6.83
C ALA A 295 -23.06 31.27 5.43
N ARG A 296 -23.92 31.17 4.42
CA ARG A 296 -23.53 30.96 3.02
C ARG A 296 -23.60 32.28 2.26
N LEU A 297 -22.99 32.33 1.08
CA LEU A 297 -23.13 33.47 0.18
C LEU A 297 -24.60 33.78 -0.16
N ALA A 298 -25.49 32.77 -0.09
CA ALA A 298 -26.93 32.95 -0.25
C ALA A 298 -27.55 33.89 0.80
N ASP A 299 -26.93 34.04 1.97
CA ASP A 299 -27.39 34.87 3.09
C ASP A 299 -26.77 36.27 3.08
N VAL A 300 -25.98 36.61 2.04
CA VAL A 300 -25.27 37.90 1.95
C VAL A 300 -26.21 39.09 1.88
N ASP A 301 -27.41 38.92 1.33
CA ASP A 301 -28.42 39.98 1.26
C ASP A 301 -28.89 40.39 2.67
N ALA A 302 -29.07 39.43 3.58
CA ALA A 302 -29.43 39.71 4.97
C ALA A 302 -28.30 40.46 5.70
N LEU A 303 -27.04 40.11 5.41
CA LEU A 303 -25.87 40.81 5.94
C LEU A 303 -25.79 42.26 5.43
N ILE A 304 -26.11 42.48 4.15
CA ILE A 304 -26.12 43.80 3.53
C ILE A 304 -27.24 44.68 4.11
N GLU A 305 -28.43 44.13 4.32
CA GLU A 305 -29.53 44.83 4.98
C GLU A 305 -29.20 45.17 6.45
N GLN A 306 -28.52 44.27 7.16
CA GLN A 306 -28.03 44.56 8.51
C GLN A 306 -26.99 45.69 8.52
N ALA A 307 -26.09 45.72 7.53
CA ALA A 307 -25.10 46.78 7.39
C ALA A 307 -25.76 48.14 7.13
N ARG A 308 -26.82 48.18 6.32
CA ARG A 308 -27.64 49.39 6.08
C ARG A 308 -28.33 49.88 7.35
N ALA A 309 -28.91 48.97 8.13
CA ALA A 309 -29.65 49.32 9.36
C ALA A 309 -28.74 49.92 10.45
N VAL A 310 -27.49 49.46 10.54
CA VAL A 310 -26.54 49.88 11.60
C VAL A 310 -25.77 51.16 11.22
N ALA A 311 -25.68 51.50 9.93
CA ALA A 311 -24.98 52.69 9.45
C ALA A 311 -25.87 53.48 8.47
N PRO A 312 -26.90 54.20 8.96
CA PRO A 312 -27.86 54.92 8.11
C PRO A 312 -27.23 56.05 7.28
N ASP A 313 -26.04 56.52 7.67
CA ASP A 313 -25.27 57.51 6.92
C ASP A 313 -24.44 56.89 5.77
N MET A 314 -24.44 55.57 5.61
CA MET A 314 -23.72 54.84 4.56
C MET A 314 -24.66 54.47 3.41
N THR A 315 -24.33 54.87 2.19
CA THR A 315 -25.11 54.51 1.00
C THR A 315 -24.54 53.25 0.38
N LEU A 316 -25.16 52.09 0.63
CA LEU A 316 -24.68 50.78 0.12
C LEU A 316 -25.49 50.34 -1.11
N THR A 317 -24.81 50.17 -2.24
CA THR A 317 -25.37 49.68 -3.51
C THR A 317 -24.83 48.28 -3.82
N THR A 318 -25.70 47.37 -4.26
CA THR A 318 -25.32 46.04 -4.74
C THR A 318 -25.45 45.97 -6.25
N ARG A 319 -24.50 45.28 -6.90
CA ARG A 319 -24.53 45.00 -8.33
C ARG A 319 -24.23 43.53 -8.55
N THR A 320 -24.95 42.93 -9.48
CA THR A 320 -24.71 41.55 -9.89
C THR A 320 -24.49 41.53 -11.39
N LEU A 321 -23.36 40.99 -11.82
CA LEU A 321 -22.96 40.79 -13.21
C LEU A 321 -22.97 39.28 -13.49
N GLY A 322 -23.41 38.90 -14.69
CA GLY A 322 -23.63 37.50 -15.06
C GLY A 322 -24.88 36.87 -14.43
N ASP A 323 -25.09 35.58 -14.70
CA ASP A 323 -26.21 34.80 -14.18
C ASP A 323 -25.81 34.12 -12.85
N PRO A 324 -26.47 34.44 -11.72
CA PRO A 324 -26.15 33.84 -10.43
C PRO A 324 -26.30 32.32 -10.44
N ALA A 325 -25.22 31.60 -10.14
CA ALA A 325 -25.20 30.15 -10.10
C ALA A 325 -24.68 29.62 -8.74
N PRO A 326 -25.36 29.92 -7.61
CA PRO A 326 -24.89 29.55 -6.27
C PRO A 326 -24.73 28.03 -6.07
N ALA A 327 -25.45 27.20 -6.84
CA ALA A 327 -25.29 25.74 -6.84
C ALA A 327 -23.94 25.26 -7.41
N ARG A 328 -23.26 26.09 -8.21
CA ARG A 328 -21.91 25.81 -8.74
C ARG A 328 -20.82 26.20 -7.76
N LEU A 329 -21.14 26.87 -6.65
CA LEU A 329 -20.16 27.31 -5.67
C LEU A 329 -20.01 26.26 -4.57
N ASP A 330 -18.80 25.73 -4.37
CA ASP A 330 -18.53 24.77 -3.30
C ASP A 330 -18.93 25.35 -1.92
N GLY A 331 -19.39 24.48 -1.01
CA GLY A 331 -19.87 24.90 0.31
C GLY A 331 -18.83 25.69 1.10
N ARG A 332 -17.54 25.35 0.98
CA ARG A 332 -16.45 26.09 1.65
C ARG A 332 -16.17 27.41 0.96
N ALA A 333 -16.22 27.45 -0.38
CA ALA A 333 -16.06 28.68 -1.15
C ALA A 333 -17.19 29.69 -0.86
N SER A 334 -18.43 29.21 -0.72
CA SER A 334 -19.60 30.01 -0.34
C SER A 334 -19.44 30.71 1.01
N VAL A 335 -18.95 29.98 2.02
CA VAL A 335 -18.65 30.52 3.35
C VAL A 335 -17.48 31.51 3.30
N ALA A 336 -16.42 31.20 2.54
CA ALA A 336 -15.26 32.09 2.39
C ALA A 336 -15.67 33.45 1.80
N MET A 337 -16.47 33.46 0.73
CA MET A 337 -16.94 34.68 0.07
C MET A 337 -17.91 35.50 0.93
N TYR A 338 -18.79 34.86 1.70
CA TYR A 338 -19.62 35.54 2.69
C TYR A 338 -18.76 36.33 3.71
N HIS A 339 -17.71 35.70 4.23
CA HIS A 339 -16.82 36.34 5.20
C HIS A 339 -15.94 37.45 4.61
N VAL A 340 -15.61 37.41 3.30
CA VAL A 340 -14.96 38.53 2.62
C VAL A 340 -15.86 39.76 2.67
N VAL A 341 -17.13 39.62 2.30
CA VAL A 341 -18.10 40.73 2.33
C VAL A 341 -18.31 41.24 3.76
N GLN A 342 -18.44 40.34 4.73
CA GLN A 342 -18.63 40.71 6.14
C GLN A 342 -17.46 41.51 6.72
N GLU A 343 -16.23 41.03 6.53
CA GLU A 343 -15.04 41.71 7.06
C GLU A 343 -14.80 43.03 6.30
N ALA A 344 -15.07 43.08 4.99
CA ALA A 344 -15.00 44.32 4.22
C ALA A 344 -15.99 45.37 4.71
N LEU A 345 -17.27 45.03 4.88
CA LEU A 345 -18.30 45.95 5.42
C LEU A 345 -17.98 46.40 6.85
N THR A 346 -17.41 45.51 7.66
CA THR A 346 -16.96 45.86 9.02
C THR A 346 -15.80 46.84 9.01
N ASN A 347 -14.82 46.64 8.12
CA ASN A 347 -13.69 47.55 7.94
C ASN A 347 -14.14 48.92 7.44
N ILE A 348 -15.04 48.96 6.46
CA ILE A 348 -15.61 50.21 5.93
C ILE A 348 -16.29 50.99 7.06
N ARG A 349 -17.14 50.35 7.85
CA ARG A 349 -17.80 50.99 9.00
C ARG A 349 -16.79 51.59 10.00
N LYS A 350 -15.66 50.92 10.22
CA LYS A 350 -14.63 51.37 11.16
C LYS A 350 -13.76 52.52 10.61
N TYR A 351 -13.45 52.50 9.31
CA TYR A 351 -12.35 53.30 8.76
C TYR A 351 -12.75 54.29 7.66
N ALA A 352 -13.90 54.14 7.00
CA ALA A 352 -14.24 54.92 5.80
C ALA A 352 -14.70 56.36 6.10
N GLY A 353 -15.22 56.64 7.30
CA GLY A 353 -15.74 57.96 7.70
C GLY A 353 -17.26 58.11 7.54
N ALA A 354 -17.79 59.33 7.69
CA ALA A 354 -19.22 59.62 7.57
C ALA A 354 -19.62 59.93 6.11
N ARG A 355 -20.82 59.50 5.68
CA ARG A 355 -21.38 59.69 4.31
C ARG A 355 -20.60 58.96 3.20
N THR A 356 -20.20 57.72 3.47
CA THR A 356 -19.51 56.86 2.52
C THR A 356 -20.49 56.13 1.59
N HIS A 357 -20.18 56.09 0.30
CA HIS A 357 -20.80 55.22 -0.68
C HIS A 357 -20.03 53.91 -0.79
N VAL A 358 -20.75 52.80 -0.65
CA VAL A 358 -20.22 51.46 -0.77
C VAL A 358 -20.86 50.77 -1.95
N THR A 359 -20.07 50.14 -2.81
CA THR A 359 -20.56 49.29 -3.89
C THR A 359 -20.05 47.87 -3.68
N VAL A 360 -20.97 46.91 -3.56
CA VAL A 360 -20.64 45.47 -3.57
C VAL A 360 -21.04 44.90 -4.92
N THR A 361 -20.08 44.45 -5.70
CA THR A 361 -20.31 43.84 -7.02
C THR A 361 -20.03 42.35 -6.96
N PHE A 362 -20.99 41.53 -7.34
CA PHE A 362 -20.83 40.09 -7.53
C PHE A 362 -20.77 39.81 -9.03
N ASP A 363 -19.66 39.29 -9.55
CA ASP A 363 -19.49 38.96 -10.97
C ASP A 363 -19.37 37.44 -11.16
N TRP A 364 -20.43 36.86 -11.73
CA TRP A 364 -20.57 35.44 -12.03
C TRP A 364 -20.02 35.14 -13.43
N GLY A 365 -18.74 34.77 -13.48
CA GLY A 365 -18.08 34.31 -14.70
C GLY A 365 -18.37 32.83 -15.03
N PRO A 366 -17.89 32.34 -16.19
CA PRO A 366 -18.10 30.96 -16.61
C PRO A 366 -17.41 29.93 -15.69
N GLU A 367 -16.26 30.28 -15.12
CA GLU A 367 -15.43 29.40 -14.28
C GLU A 367 -15.14 29.95 -12.87
N THR A 368 -15.48 31.21 -12.59
CA THR A 368 -15.12 31.88 -11.34
C THR A 368 -16.22 32.83 -10.88
N LEU A 369 -16.35 32.98 -9.56
CA LEU A 369 -17.07 34.08 -8.94
C LEU A 369 -16.05 35.10 -8.44
N SER A 370 -16.22 36.37 -8.81
CA SER A 370 -15.48 37.47 -8.21
C SER A 370 -16.40 38.40 -7.42
N ILE A 371 -15.89 38.94 -6.32
CA ILE A 371 -16.58 39.93 -5.50
C ILE A 371 -15.66 41.14 -5.30
N ASP A 372 -16.17 42.30 -5.69
CA ASP A 372 -15.57 43.60 -5.43
C ASP A 372 -16.36 44.34 -4.36
N VAL A 373 -15.69 44.75 -3.29
CA VAL A 373 -16.25 45.64 -2.27
C VAL A 373 -15.47 46.95 -2.31
N ASP A 374 -16.11 47.99 -2.83
CA ASP A 374 -15.56 49.33 -3.01
C ASP A 374 -16.19 50.31 -2.03
N ASP A 375 -15.38 51.17 -1.41
CA ASP A 375 -15.85 52.39 -0.75
C ASP A 375 -15.20 53.65 -1.34
N ASP A 376 -15.83 54.81 -1.14
CA ASP A 376 -15.29 56.14 -1.50
C ASP A 376 -14.77 56.94 -0.29
N GLY A 377 -14.51 56.25 0.82
CA GLY A 377 -14.12 56.83 2.09
C GLY A 377 -12.67 57.29 2.14
N ARG A 378 -12.14 57.42 3.37
CA ARG A 378 -10.81 58.00 3.62
C ARG A 378 -9.64 57.23 2.98
N GLY A 379 -9.82 55.97 2.58
CA GLY A 379 -8.80 55.19 1.89
C GLY A 379 -7.44 55.23 2.58
N ALA A 380 -6.38 55.63 1.86
CA ALA A 380 -5.02 55.74 2.38
C ALA A 380 -4.89 56.73 3.56
N ALA A 381 -5.76 57.73 3.70
CA ALA A 381 -5.70 58.70 4.80
C ALA A 381 -6.05 58.08 6.16
N SER A 382 -6.73 56.92 6.20
CA SER A 382 -7.01 56.18 7.44
C SER A 382 -5.77 55.55 8.07
N SER A 383 -4.72 55.30 7.28
CA SER A 383 -3.46 54.68 7.75
C SER A 383 -2.52 55.66 8.49
N LEU A 384 -2.78 56.97 8.39
CA LEU A 384 -2.03 58.03 9.08
C LEU A 384 -2.44 58.20 10.56
N ASP A 385 -3.57 57.62 10.98
CA ASP A 385 -4.12 57.74 12.33
C ASP A 385 -3.51 56.73 13.35
N GLY A 386 -2.36 56.13 13.05
CA GLY A 386 -1.59 55.31 14.00
C GLY A 386 -2.22 53.96 14.40
N HIS A 387 -3.24 53.48 13.68
CA HIS A 387 -3.85 52.18 13.95
C HIS A 387 -2.91 51.04 13.50
N LYS A 388 -2.57 50.11 14.41
CA LYS A 388 -1.78 48.93 14.07
C LYS A 388 -2.49 48.11 12.96
N PRO A 389 -1.78 47.47 12.02
CA PRO A 389 -2.38 46.61 11.02
C PRO A 389 -3.16 45.48 11.72
N GLY A 390 -4.48 45.44 11.56
CA GLY A 390 -5.31 44.37 12.11
C GLY A 390 -5.21 43.10 11.26
N TYR A 391 -5.35 41.92 11.87
CA TYR A 391 -5.32 40.61 11.16
C TYR A 391 -6.50 40.36 10.19
N GLY A 392 -7.35 41.35 9.91
CA GLY A 392 -8.56 41.18 9.10
C GLY A 392 -8.26 40.82 7.64
N LEU A 393 -7.33 41.55 7.03
CA LEU A 393 -6.91 41.32 5.64
C LEU A 393 -6.12 40.01 5.49
N LEU A 394 -5.31 39.65 6.51
CA LEU A 394 -4.60 38.37 6.53
C LEU A 394 -5.59 37.20 6.59
N GLY A 395 -6.61 37.29 7.43
CA GLY A 395 -7.65 36.27 7.52
C GLY A 395 -8.46 36.11 6.23
N MET A 396 -8.79 37.21 5.54
CA MET A 396 -9.44 37.12 4.22
C MET A 396 -8.58 36.33 3.24
N ARG A 397 -7.26 36.60 3.21
CA ARG A 397 -6.30 35.90 2.33
C ARG A 397 -6.24 34.42 2.61
N GLU A 398 -6.01 34.03 3.84
CA GLU A 398 -5.89 32.61 4.22
C GLU A 398 -7.16 31.82 3.89
N ARG A 399 -8.35 32.40 4.09
CA ARG A 399 -9.63 31.73 3.78
C ARG A 399 -9.85 31.55 2.28
N VAL A 400 -9.60 32.59 1.49
CA VAL A 400 -9.80 32.54 0.03
C VAL A 400 -8.78 31.62 -0.64
N GLU A 401 -7.51 31.65 -0.19
CA GLU A 401 -6.47 30.74 -0.69
C GLU A 401 -6.76 29.27 -0.33
N SER A 402 -7.35 29.01 0.85
CA SER A 402 -7.70 27.64 1.29
C SER A 402 -8.74 26.94 0.40
N VAL A 403 -9.51 27.70 -0.38
CA VAL A 403 -10.50 27.20 -1.35
C VAL A 403 -10.03 27.34 -2.81
N GLY A 404 -8.75 27.63 -3.02
CA GLY A 404 -8.16 27.78 -4.36
C GLY A 404 -8.46 29.11 -5.05
N GLY A 405 -8.86 30.14 -4.29
CA GLY A 405 -9.09 31.50 -4.77
C GLY A 405 -7.94 32.46 -4.50
N THR A 406 -8.11 33.72 -4.90
CA THR A 406 -7.19 34.84 -4.63
C THR A 406 -7.93 36.04 -4.07
N VAL A 407 -7.29 36.82 -3.18
CA VAL A 407 -7.86 38.10 -2.69
C VAL A 407 -6.79 39.18 -2.64
N GLU A 408 -7.17 40.33 -3.18
CA GLU A 408 -6.40 41.57 -3.18
C GLU A 408 -7.16 42.64 -2.41
N SER A 409 -6.44 43.50 -1.70
CA SER A 409 -7.05 44.58 -0.92
C SER A 409 -6.11 45.77 -0.85
N GLY A 410 -6.61 46.96 -1.11
CA GLY A 410 -5.79 48.17 -1.07
C GLY A 410 -6.55 49.48 -1.25
N PRO A 411 -5.91 50.62 -0.92
CA PRO A 411 -6.48 51.93 -1.17
C PRO A 411 -6.56 52.19 -2.67
N ARG A 412 -7.64 52.84 -3.11
CA ARG A 412 -7.82 53.21 -4.52
C ARG A 412 -7.15 54.54 -4.83
N LEU A 413 -6.61 54.64 -6.06
CA LEU A 413 -6.05 55.88 -6.61
C LEU A 413 -7.06 57.04 -6.65
N SER A 414 -8.36 56.72 -6.73
CA SER A 414 -9.47 57.67 -6.76
C SER A 414 -9.94 58.14 -5.38
N GLY A 415 -9.34 57.64 -4.28
CA GLY A 415 -9.91 57.73 -2.93
C GLY A 415 -10.73 56.47 -2.59
N GLY A 416 -10.82 56.14 -1.29
CA GLY A 416 -11.48 54.93 -0.79
C GLY A 416 -10.60 53.67 -0.75
N PHE A 417 -11.22 52.52 -0.45
CA PHE A 417 -10.56 51.22 -0.34
C PHE A 417 -11.32 50.16 -1.17
N ASN A 418 -10.58 49.21 -1.75
CA ASN A 418 -11.16 48.09 -2.51
C ASN A 418 -10.70 46.76 -1.90
N VAL A 419 -11.62 45.80 -1.85
CA VAL A 419 -11.33 44.37 -1.62
C VAL A 419 -11.88 43.60 -2.80
N HIS A 420 -10.98 42.92 -3.52
CA HIS A 420 -11.28 42.09 -4.69
C HIS A 420 -10.96 40.63 -4.37
N ALA A 421 -11.97 39.75 -4.35
CA ALA A 421 -11.80 38.32 -4.10
C ALA A 421 -12.33 37.48 -5.25
N VAL A 422 -11.63 36.40 -5.61
CA VAL A 422 -11.97 35.50 -6.72
C VAL A 422 -11.89 34.05 -6.26
N VAL A 423 -12.91 33.25 -6.56
CA VAL A 423 -12.95 31.80 -6.27
C VAL A 423 -13.46 31.00 -7.48
N PRO A 424 -13.01 29.74 -7.66
CA PRO A 424 -13.46 28.89 -8.77
C PRO A 424 -14.90 28.37 -8.56
N LEU A 425 -15.64 28.22 -9.66
CA LEU A 425 -16.95 27.58 -9.74
C LEU A 425 -16.79 26.12 -10.20
N GLY A 426 -17.50 25.20 -9.55
CA GLY A 426 -17.56 23.79 -9.92
C GLY A 426 -18.31 23.54 -11.24
N ASN A 427 -17.94 22.47 -11.93
CA ASN A 427 -18.71 21.93 -13.04
C ASN A 427 -19.85 21.09 -12.47
N VAL A 428 -21.09 21.52 -12.70
CA VAL A 428 -22.26 20.66 -12.48
C VAL A 428 -22.32 19.74 -13.68
N ASP A 429 -21.81 18.52 -13.52
CA ASP A 429 -22.12 17.45 -14.46
C ASP A 429 -23.65 17.24 -14.42
N ALA A 430 -24.28 17.15 -15.59
CA ALA A 430 -25.73 17.09 -15.79
C ALA A 430 -26.42 15.83 -15.19
N ALA A 431 -25.78 15.11 -14.28
CA ALA A 431 -26.31 13.91 -13.62
C ALA A 431 -27.12 14.22 -12.33
N ASP A 432 -26.91 15.38 -11.69
CA ASP A 432 -27.53 15.66 -10.38
C ASP A 432 -28.85 16.46 -10.47
N ALA A 433 -29.23 16.93 -11.67
CA ALA A 433 -30.52 17.59 -11.88
C ALA A 433 -31.73 16.63 -11.88
N GLU A 434 -31.51 15.34 -12.13
CA GLU A 434 -32.56 14.30 -12.11
C GLU A 434 -32.86 13.76 -10.71
N ALA A 435 -31.95 13.94 -9.74
CA ALA A 435 -32.13 13.45 -8.37
C ALA A 435 -33.01 14.36 -7.50
N ALA A 436 -33.10 15.67 -7.81
CA ALA A 436 -33.91 16.63 -7.06
C ALA A 436 -35.41 16.59 -7.39
N THR A 437 -35.80 15.99 -8.52
CA THR A 437 -37.21 15.84 -8.92
C THR A 437 -37.88 14.57 -8.42
N ALA A 438 -37.10 13.62 -7.87
CA ALA A 438 -37.60 12.30 -7.48
C ALA A 438 -38.16 12.21 -6.05
N ASP A 439 -37.84 13.16 -5.15
CA ASP A 439 -38.19 13.05 -3.72
C ASP A 439 -39.49 13.79 -3.33
N GLY A 440 -40.20 14.39 -4.29
CA GLY A 440 -41.43 15.17 -4.06
C GLY A 440 -42.75 14.47 -4.41
N ALA A 441 -42.73 13.29 -5.03
CA ALA A 441 -43.91 12.69 -5.66
C ALA A 441 -44.34 11.31 -5.09
N ALA A 442 -43.82 10.91 -3.93
CA ALA A 442 -44.14 9.63 -3.29
C ALA A 442 -45.13 9.74 -2.11
N ALA A 443 -45.97 10.76 -2.11
CA ALA A 443 -47.02 10.92 -1.10
C ALA A 443 -48.29 11.48 -1.74
N LEU A 444 -49.01 10.67 -2.53
CA LEU A 444 -50.48 10.71 -2.69
C LEU A 444 -50.94 9.67 -3.73
N ALA A 445 -52.05 9.03 -3.40
CA ALA A 445 -52.94 8.22 -4.26
C ALA A 445 -52.66 6.71 -4.38
N ASP A 446 -53.04 6.03 -3.31
CA ASP A 446 -53.78 4.77 -3.32
C ASP A 446 -55.14 4.94 -4.05
N ILE A 447 -55.51 4.00 -4.94
CA ILE A 447 -56.85 3.46 -5.28
C ILE A 447 -56.74 2.64 -6.60
N PRO A 448 -57.19 1.36 -6.63
CA PRO A 448 -57.18 0.50 -7.81
C PRO A 448 -58.56 0.43 -8.51
N SER A 449 -58.61 0.39 -9.85
CA SER A 449 -59.66 -0.36 -10.59
C SER A 449 -59.41 -0.51 -12.10
N ALA A 450 -59.21 -1.77 -12.50
CA ALA A 450 -59.64 -2.50 -13.70
C ALA A 450 -59.95 -1.76 -15.04
N SER A 451 -59.30 -2.21 -16.13
CA SER A 451 -59.85 -3.15 -17.15
C SER A 451 -59.19 -2.99 -18.53
N GLY A 452 -58.98 -4.10 -19.25
CA GLY A 452 -58.81 -4.11 -20.72
C GLY A 452 -57.51 -4.71 -21.27
N VAL A 453 -57.63 -5.90 -21.87
CA VAL A 453 -56.68 -6.69 -22.68
C VAL A 453 -57.46 -7.07 -23.97
N PRO A 454 -56.94 -7.54 -25.14
CA PRO A 454 -55.57 -7.71 -25.71
C PRO A 454 -55.42 -7.21 -27.19
N SER A 455 -54.33 -7.64 -27.87
CA SER A 455 -54.13 -7.93 -29.33
C SER A 455 -53.41 -6.83 -30.12
N ASP A 456 -52.43 -7.01 -31.02
CA ASP A 456 -51.87 -8.14 -31.80
C ASP A 456 -50.39 -7.80 -32.16
N VAL A 457 -49.41 -8.72 -32.20
CA VAL A 457 -48.92 -9.61 -33.29
C VAL A 457 -48.20 -8.91 -34.47
N ASP A 458 -47.11 -9.56 -34.93
CA ASP A 458 -46.27 -9.37 -36.13
C ASP A 458 -45.08 -8.38 -36.08
N ALA A 459 -43.91 -8.63 -36.68
CA ALA A 459 -43.24 -9.81 -37.22
C ALA A 459 -41.81 -9.40 -37.68
N CYS A 460 -40.90 -10.39 -37.70
CA CYS A 460 -39.80 -10.61 -38.66
C CYS A 460 -38.66 -9.58 -38.92
N THR A 461 -37.48 -9.94 -38.41
CA THR A 461 -36.25 -10.32 -39.16
C THR A 461 -35.82 -9.61 -40.46
N SER A 462 -34.56 -9.13 -40.48
CA SER A 462 -33.50 -9.47 -41.46
C SER A 462 -32.14 -8.95 -40.94
N THR A 463 -31.17 -9.78 -40.58
CA THR A 463 -30.06 -10.41 -41.34
C THR A 463 -29.08 -9.49 -42.10
N VAL A 464 -27.83 -9.46 -41.60
CA VAL A 464 -26.51 -9.72 -42.29
C VAL A 464 -26.12 -8.73 -43.42
N ALA A 465 -24.92 -8.17 -43.62
CA ALA A 465 -23.51 -8.28 -43.21
C ALA A 465 -22.84 -6.98 -43.76
N ALA A 466 -21.92 -6.26 -43.09
CA ALA A 466 -20.49 -6.49 -42.88
C ALA A 466 -19.66 -5.31 -43.45
N ALA A 467 -18.52 -5.09 -42.81
CA ALA A 467 -17.30 -4.43 -43.27
C ALA A 467 -17.21 -2.88 -43.28
N ASP A 468 -16.39 -2.44 -42.33
CA ASP A 468 -15.16 -1.65 -42.54
C ASP A 468 -15.13 -0.12 -42.45
N ALA A 469 -14.11 0.27 -41.65
CA ALA A 469 -13.19 1.38 -41.80
C ALA A 469 -13.67 2.81 -41.52
N ALA A 470 -13.27 3.25 -40.33
CA ALA A 470 -13.11 4.64 -39.94
C ALA A 470 -12.03 5.36 -40.78
N ALA A 471 -12.31 6.59 -41.21
CA ALA A 471 -11.34 7.67 -41.36
C ALA A 471 -12.06 9.03 -41.42
N HIS A 472 -11.72 9.93 -40.50
CA HIS A 472 -12.00 11.36 -40.60
C HIS A 472 -10.87 12.08 -41.37
N PRO A 473 -11.14 13.26 -41.97
CA PRO A 473 -10.32 13.83 -43.03
C PRO A 473 -9.25 14.83 -42.58
N THR A 474 -8.19 14.86 -43.39
CA THR A 474 -7.21 15.90 -43.76
C THR A 474 -7.85 17.29 -44.09
N VAL A 475 -7.29 18.49 -43.83
CA VAL A 475 -6.11 19.24 -44.43
C VAL A 475 -6.44 20.78 -44.37
N PRO A 476 -5.59 21.82 -44.61
CA PRO A 476 -4.15 22.12 -44.36
C PRO A 476 -3.84 23.58 -43.84
N SER A 477 -2.55 23.93 -43.74
CA SER A 477 -1.89 25.26 -43.47
C SER A 477 -2.15 26.37 -44.53
N PRO A 478 -1.67 27.65 -44.44
CA PRO A 478 -0.23 28.05 -44.49
C PRO A 478 0.17 29.40 -43.82
N GLY A 479 1.48 29.74 -43.81
CA GLY A 479 1.97 31.14 -43.83
C GLY A 479 3.22 31.44 -42.98
N ALA A 480 4.33 31.75 -43.64
CA ALA A 480 5.66 32.07 -43.10
C ALA A 480 5.90 33.59 -42.98
N ASP A 481 6.83 34.01 -42.10
CA ASP A 481 8.05 34.79 -42.42
C ASP A 481 8.57 35.66 -41.25
N GLY A 482 9.89 35.55 -40.98
CA GLY A 482 10.77 36.70 -40.70
C GLY A 482 11.22 37.03 -39.26
N ALA A 483 12.45 36.61 -38.91
CA ALA A 483 13.58 37.35 -38.27
C ALA A 483 13.34 38.20 -36.97
N ASP A 484 14.20 38.36 -35.97
CA ASP A 484 15.65 38.11 -35.75
C ASP A 484 15.96 38.31 -34.24
N GLY A 485 17.07 37.72 -33.75
CA GLY A 485 17.81 38.09 -32.52
C GLY A 485 17.24 37.62 -31.15
N THR A 486 18.01 37.17 -30.15
CA THR A 486 19.46 37.03 -29.89
C THR A 486 19.65 36.20 -28.61
N ALA A 487 20.67 35.33 -28.57
CA ALA A 487 21.44 34.81 -27.41
C ALA A 487 20.64 34.07 -26.29
N ASP A 488 21.10 32.99 -25.66
CA ASP A 488 22.45 32.63 -25.23
C ASP A 488 22.46 31.17 -24.72
N THR A 489 23.60 30.46 -24.82
CA THR A 489 24.01 29.24 -24.06
C THR A 489 23.09 27.99 -24.08
N ASP A 490 23.52 26.73 -24.21
CA ASP A 490 24.80 26.08 -23.96
C ASP A 490 24.88 24.76 -24.75
N ASP A 491 26.11 24.34 -24.95
CA ASP A 491 26.62 23.26 -25.79
C ASP A 491 26.40 21.87 -25.16
N ASP A 492 25.54 21.02 -25.73
CA ASP A 492 25.58 19.57 -25.51
C ASP A 492 24.83 18.76 -26.59
N ALA A 493 25.33 18.76 -27.84
CA ALA A 493 24.94 17.74 -28.82
C ALA A 493 25.88 17.67 -30.04
N ARG A 494 26.99 16.95 -29.93
CA ARG A 494 27.64 16.30 -31.08
C ARG A 494 28.03 14.87 -30.77
N ARG A 495 27.12 13.94 -31.07
CA ARG A 495 27.39 12.67 -31.79
C ARG A 495 26.14 11.79 -31.79
N GLU A 496 25.20 12.11 -32.68
CA GLU A 496 24.28 11.10 -33.21
C GLU A 496 24.26 11.23 -34.73
N GLY A 497 24.91 10.26 -35.36
CA GLY A 497 25.04 10.12 -36.79
C GLY A 497 25.41 8.68 -37.07
N ASP A 498 24.55 7.75 -36.63
CA ASP A 498 24.33 6.44 -37.25
C ASP A 498 23.11 5.75 -36.60
N GLU A 499 21.89 6.24 -36.82
CA GLU A 499 20.68 5.50 -36.43
C GLU A 499 20.29 4.52 -37.53
N GLY A 500 20.94 3.35 -37.49
CA GLY A 500 20.40 2.15 -38.10
C GLY A 500 19.15 1.69 -37.34
N ILE A 501 17.97 1.85 -37.95
CA ILE A 501 16.74 1.05 -37.75
C ILE A 501 16.62 0.39 -36.36
N VAL A 502 16.37 1.18 -35.31
CA VAL A 502 15.91 0.66 -34.01
C VAL A 502 14.43 0.97 -33.86
N TRP A 503 13.61 -0.08 -33.91
CA TRP A 503 12.16 -0.01 -33.73
C TRP A 503 11.81 0.66 -32.38
N PRO A 504 10.99 1.74 -32.35
CA PRO A 504 10.56 2.44 -31.13
C PRO A 504 9.92 1.54 -30.07
N PHE A 505 9.39 0.39 -30.51
CA PHE A 505 8.87 -0.65 -29.62
C PHE A 505 9.92 -1.20 -28.65
N PHE A 506 11.16 -1.44 -29.08
CA PHE A 506 12.20 -2.02 -28.20
C PHE A 506 12.75 -1.01 -27.19
N VAL A 507 12.82 0.28 -27.54
CA VAL A 507 13.21 1.34 -26.60
C VAL A 507 12.12 1.53 -25.53
N LYS A 508 10.85 1.57 -25.95
CA LYS A 508 9.70 1.64 -25.02
C LYS A 508 9.58 0.36 -24.19
N PHE A 509 9.84 -0.81 -24.78
CA PHE A 509 9.90 -2.09 -24.06
C PHE A 509 11.08 -2.15 -23.09
N GLY A 510 12.23 -1.56 -23.41
CA GLY A 510 13.39 -1.43 -22.52
C GLY A 510 13.13 -0.53 -21.31
N HIS A 511 12.49 0.63 -21.52
CA HIS A 511 12.01 1.49 -20.43
C HIS A 511 10.91 0.84 -19.61
N THR A 512 10.09 0.01 -20.25
CA THR A 512 9.17 -0.87 -19.55
C THR A 512 10.02 -1.82 -18.71
N LEU A 513 10.83 -2.71 -19.28
CA LEU A 513 11.63 -3.74 -18.61
C LEU A 513 12.50 -3.29 -17.41
N ARG A 514 12.90 -2.01 -17.30
CA ARG A 514 13.50 -1.49 -16.06
C ARG A 514 12.58 -1.76 -14.87
N SER A 515 13.07 -2.51 -13.90
CA SER A 515 12.41 -2.61 -12.60
C SER A 515 12.47 -1.22 -11.97
N ARG A 516 11.31 -0.70 -11.53
CA ARG A 516 11.34 0.42 -10.58
C ARG A 516 12.14 -0.06 -9.37
N PRO A 517 13.19 0.66 -8.95
CA PRO A 517 13.88 0.39 -7.71
C PRO A 517 12.88 0.22 -6.56
N PHE A 518 13.16 -0.71 -5.66
CA PHE A 518 12.53 -0.64 -4.35
C PHE A 518 13.11 0.59 -3.64
N ASP A 519 12.27 1.52 -3.24
CA ASP A 519 12.65 2.56 -2.28
C ASP A 519 12.70 1.87 -0.91
N GLN A 520 13.86 1.30 -0.62
CA GLN A 520 14.23 0.96 0.75
C GLN A 520 14.92 2.18 1.33
N ALA A 521 14.54 2.56 2.55
CA ALA A 521 15.20 3.62 3.31
C ALA A 521 16.72 3.49 3.17
N GLU A 522 17.36 4.59 2.79
CA GLU A 522 18.78 4.68 2.50
C GLU A 522 19.57 4.45 3.78
N ASP A 523 19.90 3.18 4.03
CA ASP A 523 20.61 2.77 5.24
C ASP A 523 22.12 2.74 4.96
N ASP A 524 22.80 3.75 5.49
CA ASP A 524 24.23 4.03 5.33
C ASP A 524 25.15 3.05 6.11
N SER A 525 24.71 1.82 6.38
CA SER A 525 25.50 0.84 7.15
C SER A 525 26.31 -0.12 6.26
N PRO A 526 27.66 -0.12 6.33
CA PRO A 526 28.50 -0.83 5.37
C PRO A 526 29.12 -2.10 5.98
N ARG A 527 28.39 -3.22 6.18
CA ARG A 527 29.06 -4.43 6.76
C ARG A 527 28.77 -5.83 6.22
N SER A 528 27.94 -6.07 5.21
CA SER A 528 27.84 -7.44 4.64
C SER A 528 27.63 -7.47 3.13
N ALA A 529 28.56 -8.10 2.41
CA ALA A 529 28.43 -8.38 0.98
C ALA A 529 27.14 -9.15 0.65
N ILE A 530 26.66 -9.97 1.58
CA ILE A 530 25.41 -10.73 1.47
C ILE A 530 24.20 -9.79 1.48
N ALA A 531 24.22 -8.74 2.31
CA ALA A 531 23.14 -7.74 2.34
C ALA A 531 23.12 -6.90 1.05
N ARG A 532 24.29 -6.52 0.52
CA ARG A 532 24.38 -5.84 -0.79
C ARG A 532 23.87 -6.71 -1.93
N LEU A 533 24.28 -7.97 -1.97
CA LEU A 533 23.81 -8.93 -2.97
C LEU A 533 22.30 -9.16 -2.85
N SER A 534 21.78 -9.34 -1.63
CA SER A 534 20.34 -9.48 -1.37
C SER A 534 19.56 -8.27 -1.89
N ARG A 535 19.98 -7.03 -1.54
CA ARG A 535 19.35 -5.78 -2.03
C ARG A 535 19.41 -5.67 -3.55
N TRP A 536 20.56 -5.96 -4.15
CA TRP A 536 20.72 -5.91 -5.60
C TRP A 536 19.84 -6.95 -6.31
N THR A 537 19.76 -8.18 -5.80
CA THR A 537 18.89 -9.24 -6.35
C THR A 537 17.41 -8.88 -6.24
N GLN A 538 17.01 -8.19 -5.17
CA GLN A 538 15.64 -7.69 -5.02
C GLN A 538 15.37 -6.60 -6.06
N ARG A 539 16.24 -5.59 -6.16
CA ARG A 539 16.14 -4.51 -7.16
C ARG A 539 16.09 -5.02 -8.60
N HIS A 540 16.78 -6.13 -8.89
CA HIS A 540 16.87 -6.76 -10.21
C HIS A 540 16.13 -8.10 -10.27
N TYR A 541 14.91 -8.17 -9.75
CA TYR A 541 14.13 -9.40 -9.71
C TYR A 541 13.85 -10.02 -11.08
N VAL A 542 13.70 -9.20 -12.14
CA VAL A 542 13.50 -9.70 -13.51
C VAL A 542 14.74 -10.42 -13.99
N MET A 543 15.92 -9.86 -13.75
CA MET A 543 17.18 -10.48 -14.13
C MET A 543 17.41 -11.80 -13.35
N MET A 544 17.00 -11.87 -12.09
CA MET A 544 17.03 -13.12 -11.32
C MET A 544 16.11 -14.19 -11.89
N ASP A 545 14.90 -13.80 -12.32
CA ASP A 545 14.00 -14.74 -13.00
C ASP A 545 14.57 -15.17 -14.37
N VAL A 546 15.22 -14.26 -15.12
CA VAL A 546 15.93 -14.59 -16.37
C VAL A 546 17.01 -15.63 -16.11
N VAL A 547 17.90 -15.42 -15.14
CA VAL A 547 18.97 -16.37 -14.79
C VAL A 547 18.38 -17.73 -14.39
N MET A 548 17.39 -17.73 -13.49
CA MET A 548 16.78 -18.95 -12.98
C MET A 548 16.12 -19.77 -14.09
N PHE A 549 15.31 -19.12 -14.95
CA PHE A 549 14.62 -19.80 -16.04
C PHE A 549 15.55 -20.15 -17.20
N THR A 550 16.63 -19.40 -17.43
CA THR A 550 17.67 -19.79 -18.39
C THR A 550 18.36 -21.08 -17.94
N LEU A 551 18.75 -21.17 -16.67
CA LEU A 551 19.34 -22.41 -16.12
C LEU A 551 18.37 -23.59 -16.19
N LEU A 552 17.09 -23.36 -15.87
CA LEU A 552 16.05 -24.37 -15.92
C LEU A 552 15.75 -24.85 -17.36
N GLY A 553 15.71 -23.91 -18.31
CA GLY A 553 15.56 -24.22 -19.75
C GLY A 553 16.76 -24.99 -20.30
N CYS A 554 17.99 -24.57 -19.98
CA CYS A 554 19.20 -25.29 -20.33
C CYS A 554 19.22 -26.71 -19.75
N PHE A 555 18.88 -26.87 -18.46
CA PHE A 555 18.77 -28.17 -17.82
C PHE A 555 17.80 -29.08 -18.59
N THR A 556 16.62 -28.58 -18.91
CA THR A 556 15.60 -29.33 -19.68
C THR A 556 16.06 -29.69 -21.08
N CYS A 557 16.80 -28.81 -21.75
CA CYS A 557 17.33 -29.10 -23.08
C CYS A 557 18.42 -30.20 -23.04
N VAL A 558 19.17 -30.30 -21.93
CA VAL A 558 20.21 -31.32 -21.75
C VAL A 558 19.61 -32.66 -21.30
N THR A 559 18.64 -32.64 -20.38
CA THR A 559 18.01 -33.86 -19.82
C THR A 559 16.78 -34.33 -20.59
N GLY A 560 16.20 -33.49 -21.46
CA GLY A 560 15.00 -33.76 -22.24
C GLY A 560 15.03 -35.07 -23.05
N PRO A 561 16.16 -35.49 -23.67
CA PRO A 561 16.25 -36.81 -24.32
C PRO A 561 16.07 -38.00 -23.36
N VAL A 562 16.35 -37.79 -22.06
CA VAL A 562 16.29 -38.82 -21.02
C VAL A 562 14.91 -38.82 -20.34
N MET A 563 14.24 -37.66 -20.20
CA MET A 563 13.08 -37.41 -19.31
C MET A 563 11.70 -37.28 -19.99
N ASN A 564 11.51 -37.75 -21.22
CA ASN A 564 10.23 -37.62 -21.92
C ASN A 564 9.14 -38.55 -21.35
N LEU A 565 8.03 -37.95 -20.90
CA LEU A 565 6.96 -38.60 -20.14
C LEU A 565 6.07 -39.55 -20.96
N ALA A 566 6.12 -39.48 -22.29
CA ALA A 566 5.50 -40.45 -23.18
C ALA A 566 6.08 -40.28 -24.60
N THR A 567 6.85 -41.29 -25.03
CA THR A 567 7.05 -41.76 -26.42
C THR A 567 7.10 -40.73 -27.55
N THR A 568 8.31 -40.54 -28.09
CA THR A 568 8.60 -40.86 -29.50
C THR A 568 10.08 -41.24 -29.60
N PRO A 569 10.46 -42.36 -30.24
CA PRO A 569 11.84 -42.62 -30.64
C PRO A 569 12.18 -41.69 -31.80
N GLY A 570 12.33 -40.41 -31.49
CA GLY A 570 12.54 -39.37 -32.49
C GLY A 570 14.02 -39.03 -32.57
N GLY A 571 14.63 -39.24 -33.75
CA GLY A 571 15.96 -38.73 -34.06
C GLY A 571 16.06 -37.19 -33.95
N ARG A 572 17.18 -36.62 -34.40
CA ARG A 572 17.56 -35.19 -34.25
C ARG A 572 16.43 -34.15 -34.41
N ARG A 573 15.41 -34.40 -35.24
CA ARG A 573 14.24 -33.51 -35.43
C ARG A 573 13.36 -33.39 -34.18
N SER A 574 13.04 -34.49 -33.49
CA SER A 574 12.20 -34.47 -32.27
C SER A 574 12.88 -33.69 -31.15
N TYR A 575 14.21 -33.86 -31.02
CA TYR A 575 15.01 -33.09 -30.08
C TYR A 575 14.94 -31.57 -30.34
N ILE A 576 15.08 -31.13 -31.60
CA ILE A 576 15.00 -29.70 -31.96
C ILE A 576 13.62 -29.13 -31.59
N PHE A 577 12.54 -29.85 -31.87
CA PHE A 577 11.19 -29.42 -31.47
C PHE A 577 11.04 -29.32 -29.95
N GLY A 578 11.60 -30.27 -29.19
CA GLY A 578 11.61 -30.21 -27.74
C GLY A 578 12.36 -29.01 -27.17
N VAL A 579 13.48 -28.61 -27.78
CA VAL A 579 14.19 -27.38 -27.42
C VAL A 579 13.34 -26.15 -27.70
N ILE A 580 12.73 -26.05 -28.88
CA ILE A 580 11.87 -24.92 -29.25
C ILE A 580 10.70 -24.76 -28.27
N VAL A 581 10.01 -25.88 -28.00
CA VAL A 581 8.90 -25.94 -27.05
C VAL A 581 9.33 -25.53 -25.65
N THR A 582 10.47 -26.02 -25.19
CA THR A 582 11.02 -25.68 -23.87
C THR A 582 11.19 -24.18 -23.74
N TRP A 583 11.81 -23.53 -24.72
CA TRP A 583 12.00 -22.07 -24.69
C TRP A 583 10.71 -21.29 -24.87
N ALA A 584 9.72 -21.82 -25.62
CA ALA A 584 8.40 -21.21 -25.76
C ALA A 584 7.64 -21.15 -24.41
N VAL A 585 7.83 -22.13 -23.52
CA VAL A 585 7.25 -22.13 -22.16
C VAL A 585 8.11 -21.34 -21.17
N VAL A 586 9.44 -21.47 -21.24
CA VAL A 586 10.39 -20.91 -20.27
C VAL A 586 10.59 -19.40 -20.44
N ALA A 587 10.67 -18.89 -21.67
CA ALA A 587 10.94 -17.46 -21.90
C ALA A 587 9.85 -16.53 -21.32
N PRO A 588 8.54 -16.80 -21.47
CA PRO A 588 7.50 -16.00 -20.81
C PRO A 588 7.63 -16.00 -19.28
N LEU A 589 8.05 -17.11 -18.67
CA LEU A 589 8.19 -17.23 -17.21
C LEU A 589 9.24 -16.28 -16.63
N MET A 590 10.20 -15.81 -17.42
CA MET A 590 11.18 -14.78 -17.02
C MET A 590 10.50 -13.46 -16.61
N LEU A 591 9.30 -13.19 -17.11
CA LEU A 591 8.52 -11.97 -16.82
C LEU A 591 7.37 -12.21 -15.82
N ARG A 592 7.33 -13.39 -15.18
CA ARG A 592 6.21 -13.83 -14.31
C ARG A 592 5.84 -12.86 -13.19
N ARG A 593 6.82 -12.14 -12.62
CA ARG A 593 6.56 -11.19 -11.52
C ARG A 593 5.97 -9.88 -12.00
N ARG A 594 6.29 -9.49 -13.23
CA ARG A 594 5.89 -8.21 -13.82
C ARG A 594 4.53 -8.29 -14.49
N PHE A 595 4.32 -9.34 -15.29
CA PHE A 595 3.09 -9.55 -16.05
C PHE A 595 2.49 -10.94 -15.76
N PRO A 596 2.16 -11.26 -14.51
CA PRO A 596 1.73 -12.61 -14.12
C PRO A 596 0.54 -13.13 -14.94
N ARG A 597 -0.41 -12.24 -15.28
CA ARG A 597 -1.60 -12.58 -16.08
C ARG A 597 -1.24 -12.92 -17.53
N ALA A 598 -0.45 -12.07 -18.17
CA ALA A 598 -0.05 -12.28 -19.57
C ALA A 598 0.80 -13.54 -19.71
N VAL A 599 1.74 -13.76 -18.77
CA VAL A 599 2.58 -14.96 -18.74
C VAL A 599 1.74 -16.22 -18.59
N ALA A 600 0.76 -16.25 -17.68
CA ALA A 600 -0.11 -17.41 -17.51
C ALA A 600 -0.95 -17.71 -18.77
N LEU A 601 -1.45 -16.68 -19.46
CA LEU A 601 -2.19 -16.85 -20.71
C LEU A 601 -1.29 -17.35 -21.84
N VAL A 602 -0.08 -16.81 -21.99
CA VAL A 602 0.88 -17.25 -23.02
C VAL A 602 1.29 -18.70 -22.77
N VAL A 603 1.66 -19.06 -21.53
CA VAL A 603 2.02 -20.44 -21.17
C VAL A 603 0.85 -21.38 -21.41
N ALA A 604 -0.38 -21.02 -21.00
CA ALA A 604 -1.56 -21.83 -21.26
C ALA A 604 -1.84 -22.00 -22.77
N ALA A 605 -1.68 -20.94 -23.57
CA ALA A 605 -1.85 -21.00 -25.02
C ALA A 605 -0.80 -21.90 -25.69
N VAL A 606 0.46 -21.80 -25.26
CA VAL A 606 1.54 -22.67 -25.75
C VAL A 606 1.27 -24.13 -25.40
N CYS A 607 0.88 -24.43 -24.16
CA CYS A 607 0.52 -25.79 -23.75
C CYS A 607 -0.71 -26.33 -24.50
N LEU A 608 -1.76 -25.51 -24.70
CA LEU A 608 -2.93 -25.91 -25.49
C LEU A 608 -2.60 -26.17 -26.96
N LEU A 609 -1.72 -25.35 -27.56
CA LEU A 609 -1.26 -25.54 -28.92
C LEU A 609 -0.44 -26.84 -29.06
N GLN A 610 0.43 -27.13 -28.08
CA GLN A 610 1.18 -28.40 -28.04
C GLN A 610 0.25 -29.60 -27.95
N LEU A 611 -0.78 -29.54 -27.08
CA LEU A 611 -1.79 -30.59 -26.95
C LEU A 611 -2.48 -30.88 -28.29
N LEU A 612 -2.65 -29.87 -29.14
CA LEU A 612 -3.36 -29.98 -30.41
C LEU A 612 -2.49 -30.50 -31.56
N VAL A 613 -1.23 -30.05 -31.64
CA VAL A 613 -0.38 -30.21 -32.85
C VAL A 613 0.79 -31.17 -32.64
N LEU A 614 1.38 -31.25 -31.44
CA LEU A 614 2.69 -31.90 -31.24
C LEU A 614 2.59 -33.34 -30.74
N PRO A 615 3.51 -34.23 -31.20
CA PRO A 615 3.44 -35.67 -30.95
C PRO A 615 3.81 -36.09 -29.52
N GLY A 616 4.60 -35.27 -28.81
CA GLY A 616 5.13 -35.60 -27.48
C GLY A 616 4.81 -34.53 -26.44
N PHE A 617 4.79 -34.97 -25.18
CA PHE A 617 4.82 -34.11 -24.00
C PHE A 617 6.25 -33.83 -23.60
N TYR A 618 6.54 -32.59 -23.21
CA TYR A 618 7.89 -32.19 -22.85
C TYR A 618 7.97 -31.88 -21.36
N THR A 619 9.12 -32.15 -20.75
CA THR A 619 9.36 -31.86 -19.33
C THR A 619 9.10 -30.38 -18.99
N ALA A 620 9.23 -29.48 -19.96
CA ALA A 620 8.93 -28.06 -19.83
C ALA A 620 7.46 -27.76 -19.45
N ASP A 621 6.52 -28.66 -19.78
CA ASP A 621 5.10 -28.49 -19.47
C ASP A 621 4.83 -28.50 -17.96
N LEU A 622 5.72 -29.11 -17.17
CA LEU A 622 5.67 -29.06 -15.71
C LEU A 622 5.92 -27.64 -15.17
N TYR A 623 6.51 -26.73 -15.95
CA TYR A 623 6.79 -25.35 -15.52
C TYR A 623 5.57 -24.43 -15.48
N VAL A 624 4.42 -24.93 -15.94
CA VAL A 624 3.11 -24.26 -15.77
C VAL A 624 2.84 -23.89 -14.31
N VAL A 625 3.30 -24.70 -13.35
CA VAL A 625 3.14 -24.38 -11.91
C VAL A 625 3.77 -23.07 -11.49
N PHE A 626 4.86 -22.64 -12.14
CA PHE A 626 5.48 -21.36 -11.84
C PHE A 626 4.62 -20.18 -12.29
N ALA A 627 3.86 -20.34 -13.38
CA ALA A 627 2.87 -19.35 -13.82
C ALA A 627 1.70 -19.27 -12.83
N ILE A 628 1.19 -20.42 -12.38
CA ILE A 628 0.11 -20.50 -11.37
C ILE A 628 0.53 -19.82 -10.07
N HIS A 629 1.70 -20.19 -9.56
CA HIS A 629 2.28 -19.61 -8.36
C HIS A 629 2.43 -18.09 -8.48
N ALA A 630 2.92 -17.61 -9.63
CA ALA A 630 3.10 -16.18 -9.87
C ALA A 630 1.77 -15.42 -9.89
N VAL A 631 0.70 -15.95 -10.48
CA VAL A 631 -0.61 -15.27 -10.47
C VAL A 631 -1.25 -15.33 -9.09
N ALA A 632 -1.11 -16.41 -8.34
CA ALA A 632 -1.63 -16.48 -6.96
C ALA A 632 -0.97 -15.40 -6.08
N LEU A 633 0.34 -15.23 -6.25
CA LEU A 633 1.16 -14.31 -5.47
C LEU A 633 1.02 -12.84 -5.91
N TYR A 634 1.20 -12.54 -7.20
CA TYR A 634 1.27 -11.18 -7.75
C TYR A 634 -0.02 -10.72 -8.46
N GLY A 635 -0.98 -11.61 -8.69
CA GLY A 635 -2.22 -11.30 -9.40
C GLY A 635 -3.15 -10.37 -8.63
N ARG A 636 -3.85 -9.49 -9.37
CA ARG A 636 -4.93 -8.65 -8.82
C ARG A 636 -6.13 -9.51 -8.39
N ALA A 637 -6.99 -8.99 -7.51
CA ALA A 637 -8.14 -9.74 -7.01
C ALA A 637 -9.01 -10.36 -8.13
N GLY A 638 -9.24 -9.61 -9.21
CA GLY A 638 -10.02 -10.07 -10.37
C GLY A 638 -9.33 -11.13 -11.25
N SER A 639 -8.00 -11.29 -11.20
CA SER A 639 -7.31 -12.32 -11.99
C SER A 639 -7.47 -13.72 -11.41
N ARG A 640 -7.83 -13.82 -10.12
CA ARG A 640 -8.02 -15.10 -9.42
C ARG A 640 -9.31 -15.82 -9.79
N LYS A 641 -10.33 -15.10 -10.29
CA LYS A 641 -11.62 -15.70 -10.67
C LYS A 641 -11.50 -16.63 -11.87
N TRP A 642 -10.59 -16.33 -12.81
CA TRP A 642 -10.43 -17.09 -14.06
C TRP A 642 -9.31 -18.13 -14.01
N ILE A 643 -8.46 -18.12 -12.97
CA ILE A 643 -7.30 -19.00 -12.93
C ILE A 643 -7.65 -20.45 -12.63
N VAL A 644 -8.58 -20.66 -11.69
CA VAL A 644 -9.07 -21.99 -11.33
C VAL A 644 -9.69 -22.69 -12.54
N PRO A 645 -10.67 -22.11 -13.26
CA PRO A 645 -11.25 -22.78 -14.43
C PRO A 645 -10.21 -23.00 -15.55
N LEU A 646 -9.29 -22.06 -15.78
CA LEU A 646 -8.26 -22.18 -16.82
C LEU A 646 -7.33 -23.38 -16.59
N PHE A 647 -6.81 -23.56 -15.37
CA PHE A 647 -5.91 -24.67 -15.09
C PHE A 647 -6.64 -25.99 -14.83
N THR A 648 -7.87 -25.98 -14.31
CA THR A 648 -8.71 -27.19 -14.28
C THR A 648 -8.90 -27.74 -15.69
N PHE A 649 -9.22 -26.88 -16.67
CA PHE A 649 -9.29 -27.26 -18.08
C PHE A 649 -7.95 -27.80 -18.61
N GLY A 650 -6.85 -27.10 -18.32
CA GLY A 650 -5.50 -27.53 -18.68
C GLY A 650 -5.14 -28.93 -18.15
N CYS A 651 -5.40 -29.20 -16.87
CA CYS A 651 -5.16 -30.51 -16.24
C CYS A 651 -6.00 -31.61 -16.89
N THR A 652 -7.28 -31.34 -17.19
CA THR A 652 -8.15 -32.31 -17.87
C THR A 652 -7.68 -32.60 -19.30
N ALA A 653 -7.25 -31.57 -20.03
CA ALA A 653 -6.76 -31.72 -21.40
C ALA A 653 -5.42 -32.48 -21.42
N PHE A 654 -4.53 -32.22 -20.45
CA PHE A 654 -3.30 -32.97 -20.24
C PHE A 654 -3.57 -34.45 -19.99
N ALA A 655 -4.45 -34.76 -19.04
CA ALA A 655 -4.84 -36.12 -18.72
C ALA A 655 -5.44 -36.88 -19.91
N ALA A 656 -6.35 -36.22 -20.65
CA ALA A 656 -6.97 -36.78 -21.85
C ALA A 656 -5.92 -37.12 -22.90
N ARG A 657 -4.93 -36.24 -23.08
CA ARG A 657 -3.86 -36.44 -24.05
C ARG A 657 -2.91 -37.57 -23.64
N CYS A 658 -2.58 -37.73 -22.35
CA CYS A 658 -1.79 -38.88 -21.87
C CYS A 658 -2.51 -40.20 -22.15
N ALA A 659 -3.83 -40.24 -21.90
CA ALA A 659 -4.66 -41.40 -22.20
C ALA A 659 -4.70 -41.72 -23.72
N MET A 660 -4.76 -40.69 -24.57
CA MET A 660 -4.72 -40.85 -26.04
C MET A 660 -3.37 -41.39 -26.53
N ASN A 661 -2.25 -40.91 -25.96
CA ASN A 661 -0.93 -41.41 -26.30
C ASN A 661 -0.82 -42.92 -26.00
N ILE A 662 -1.28 -43.34 -24.82
CA ILE A 662 -1.32 -44.76 -24.43
C ILE A 662 -2.26 -45.58 -25.32
N ALA A 663 -3.29 -44.96 -25.90
CA ALA A 663 -4.17 -45.58 -26.87
C ALA A 663 -3.59 -45.65 -28.31
N GLY A 664 -2.34 -45.24 -28.53
CA GLY A 664 -1.65 -45.29 -29.83
C GLY A 664 -1.83 -44.06 -30.71
N PHE A 665 -2.40 -42.96 -30.18
CA PHE A 665 -2.62 -41.72 -30.91
C PHE A 665 -1.62 -40.63 -30.48
N PRO A 666 -0.69 -40.22 -31.35
CA PRO A 666 0.35 -39.26 -30.99
C PRO A 666 -0.16 -37.83 -30.87
N SER A 667 -1.36 -37.47 -31.31
CA SER A 667 -1.92 -36.12 -31.12
C SER A 667 -3.45 -36.14 -31.18
N LEU A 668 -4.09 -35.07 -30.72
CA LEU A 668 -5.55 -34.91 -30.87
C LEU A 668 -5.94 -34.95 -32.35
N PHE A 669 -5.13 -34.34 -33.23
CA PHE A 669 -5.34 -34.42 -34.67
C PHE A 669 -5.21 -35.85 -35.20
N ALA A 670 -4.24 -36.63 -34.74
CA ALA A 670 -4.08 -38.03 -35.12
C ALA A 670 -5.27 -38.89 -34.67
N TRP A 671 -5.82 -38.60 -33.49
CA TRP A 671 -7.05 -39.24 -32.99
C TRP A 671 -8.27 -38.86 -33.84
N LEU A 672 -8.48 -37.57 -34.10
CA LEU A 672 -9.58 -37.08 -34.97
C LEU A 672 -9.49 -37.66 -36.39
N SER A 673 -8.28 -37.72 -36.95
CA SER A 673 -8.02 -38.27 -38.28
C SER A 673 -7.93 -39.80 -38.33
N HIS A 674 -8.09 -40.48 -37.18
CA HIS A 674 -7.99 -41.93 -37.05
C HIS A 674 -6.68 -42.50 -37.66
N THR A 675 -5.56 -41.80 -37.44
CA THR A 675 -4.22 -42.20 -37.90
C THR A 675 -3.37 -42.67 -36.72
N PRO A 676 -3.51 -43.92 -36.26
CA PRO A 676 -2.67 -44.47 -35.19
C PRO A 676 -1.23 -44.63 -35.68
N ASP A 677 -0.25 -44.40 -34.82
CA ASP A 677 1.16 -44.64 -35.11
C ASP A 677 1.55 -46.03 -34.59
N PRO A 678 1.82 -47.01 -35.48
CA PRO A 678 2.15 -48.38 -35.08
C PRO A 678 3.51 -48.49 -34.37
N SER A 679 4.37 -47.47 -34.45
CA SER A 679 5.63 -47.44 -33.68
C SER A 679 5.43 -47.13 -32.19
N ILE A 680 4.22 -46.70 -31.81
CA ILE A 680 3.77 -46.52 -30.42
C ILE A 680 3.08 -47.82 -29.94
N GLU A 681 3.61 -48.98 -30.35
CA GLU A 681 3.23 -50.27 -29.78
C GLU A 681 3.65 -50.32 -28.29
N ALA A 682 2.71 -49.97 -27.42
CA ALA A 682 2.51 -50.46 -26.05
C ALA A 682 3.77 -50.78 -25.23
N LEU A 683 4.68 -49.82 -25.04
CA LEU A 683 5.68 -49.92 -23.98
C LEU A 683 5.12 -49.29 -22.69
N TYR A 684 4.74 -50.18 -21.77
CA TYR A 684 4.30 -50.00 -20.37
C TYR A 684 2.79 -49.92 -20.04
N LEU A 685 2.31 -51.07 -19.56
CA LEU A 685 1.20 -51.43 -18.66
C LEU A 685 0.25 -50.30 -18.17
N GLY A 686 -0.86 -50.06 -18.89
CA GLY A 686 -2.00 -49.36 -18.30
C GLY A 686 -3.22 -49.29 -19.20
N SER A 687 -4.43 -49.31 -18.63
CA SER A 687 -5.63 -48.97 -19.41
C SER A 687 -5.65 -47.45 -19.65
N PRO A 688 -6.07 -46.95 -20.83
CA PRO A 688 -6.23 -45.51 -21.08
C PRO A 688 -7.04 -44.79 -19.99
N HIS A 689 -8.02 -45.49 -19.41
CA HIS A 689 -8.81 -45.02 -18.28
C HIS A 689 -7.98 -44.80 -17.01
N SER A 690 -7.10 -45.74 -16.65
CA SER A 690 -6.22 -45.60 -15.48
C SER A 690 -5.24 -44.44 -15.63
N ALA A 691 -4.71 -44.22 -16.83
CA ALA A 691 -3.82 -43.11 -17.13
C ALA A 691 -4.53 -41.75 -17.06
N LEU A 692 -5.75 -41.65 -17.59
CA LEU A 692 -6.58 -40.45 -17.49
C LEU A 692 -6.76 -40.02 -16.03
N VAL A 693 -7.08 -40.98 -15.15
CA VAL A 693 -7.25 -40.72 -13.72
C VAL A 693 -5.91 -40.33 -13.08
N GLN A 694 -4.86 -41.11 -13.31
CA GLN A 694 -3.56 -40.91 -12.67
C GLN A 694 -2.92 -39.55 -13.04
N TYR A 695 -2.80 -39.24 -14.34
CA TYR A 695 -2.18 -37.99 -14.81
C TYR A 695 -3.07 -36.77 -14.53
N GLY A 696 -4.41 -36.94 -14.52
CA GLY A 696 -5.34 -35.89 -14.12
C GLY A 696 -5.22 -35.55 -12.64
N VAL A 697 -5.17 -36.55 -11.76
CA VAL A 697 -4.98 -36.36 -10.32
C VAL A 697 -3.61 -35.72 -10.04
N PHE A 698 -2.54 -36.25 -10.65
CA PHE A 698 -1.17 -35.71 -10.51
C PHE A 698 -1.08 -34.23 -10.89
N SER A 699 -1.50 -33.87 -12.10
CA SER A 699 -1.45 -32.49 -12.58
C SER A 699 -2.31 -31.54 -11.73
N MET A 700 -3.48 -31.99 -11.27
CA MET A 700 -4.35 -31.22 -10.37
C MET A 700 -3.68 -30.94 -9.02
N PHE A 701 -3.09 -31.96 -8.39
CA PHE A 701 -2.38 -31.78 -7.11
C PHE A 701 -1.23 -30.79 -7.23
N LEU A 702 -0.43 -30.91 -8.28
CA LEU A 702 0.72 -30.03 -8.55
C LEU A 702 0.27 -28.56 -8.71
N CYS A 703 -0.82 -28.33 -9.46
CA CYS A 703 -1.40 -27.01 -9.66
C CYS A 703 -2.00 -26.42 -8.37
N ILE A 704 -2.73 -27.23 -7.60
CA ILE A 704 -3.31 -26.82 -6.30
C ILE A 704 -2.21 -26.45 -5.32
N LEU A 705 -1.15 -27.26 -5.22
CA LEU A 705 -0.02 -26.97 -4.33
C LEU A 705 0.66 -25.66 -4.73
N ALA A 706 0.92 -25.44 -6.01
CA ALA A 706 1.53 -24.21 -6.51
C ALA A 706 0.68 -22.98 -6.20
N TYR A 707 -0.64 -23.08 -6.38
CA TYR A 707 -1.59 -22.02 -6.02
C TYR A 707 -1.61 -21.76 -4.52
N ALA A 708 -1.72 -22.81 -3.70
CA ALA A 708 -1.75 -22.72 -2.24
C ALA A 708 -0.48 -22.06 -1.69
N LEU A 709 0.70 -22.46 -2.16
CA LEU A 709 1.98 -21.85 -1.79
C LEU A 709 2.05 -20.37 -2.20
N GLY A 710 1.54 -20.02 -3.39
CA GLY A 710 1.49 -18.62 -3.84
C GLY A 710 0.50 -17.77 -3.02
N ALA A 711 -0.65 -18.32 -2.67
CA ALA A 711 -1.63 -17.65 -1.80
C ALA A 711 -1.11 -17.50 -0.36
N TRP A 712 -0.45 -18.53 0.18
CA TRP A 712 0.13 -18.53 1.51
C TRP A 712 1.25 -17.50 1.65
N THR A 713 2.18 -17.46 0.70
CA THR A 713 3.28 -16.47 0.70
C THR A 713 2.78 -15.03 0.61
N ARG A 714 1.65 -14.80 -0.06
CA ARG A 714 0.98 -13.50 -0.10
C ARG A 714 0.34 -13.14 1.24
N LEU A 715 -0.40 -14.07 1.85
CA LEU A 715 -1.07 -13.87 3.14
C LEU A 715 -0.09 -13.71 4.30
N GLY A 716 1.01 -14.45 4.28
CA GLY A 716 2.04 -14.42 5.31
C GLY A 716 2.90 -13.16 5.33
N GLY A 717 2.70 -12.21 4.39
CA GLY A 717 3.41 -10.93 4.38
C GLY A 717 4.92 -11.03 4.20
N THR A 718 5.46 -12.15 3.73
CA THR A 718 6.92 -12.35 3.54
C THR A 718 7.42 -11.85 2.19
N ASN A 719 6.52 -11.37 1.32
CA ASN A 719 6.85 -10.82 0.03
C ASN A 719 6.98 -9.28 0.07
N PRO A 720 8.18 -8.72 -0.12
CA PRO A 720 8.40 -7.27 0.00
C PRO A 720 7.58 -6.47 -1.02
N GLN A 721 7.28 -7.01 -2.20
CA GLN A 721 6.44 -6.33 -3.20
C GLN A 721 4.98 -6.19 -2.74
N VAL A 722 4.48 -7.20 -2.05
CA VAL A 722 3.10 -7.20 -1.53
C VAL A 722 3.02 -6.33 -0.28
N LEU A 723 4.06 -6.35 0.56
CA LEU A 723 4.17 -5.46 1.72
C LEU A 723 4.22 -4.00 1.29
N GLN A 724 5.05 -3.64 0.32
CA GLN A 724 5.19 -2.26 -0.14
C GLN A 724 3.86 -1.69 -0.66
N ALA A 725 3.16 -2.45 -1.52
CA ALA A 725 1.85 -2.02 -2.01
C ALA A 725 0.82 -1.88 -0.87
N ARG A 726 0.98 -2.64 0.22
CA ARG A 726 0.12 -2.54 1.41
C ARG A 726 0.52 -1.37 2.31
N THR A 727 1.81 -1.10 2.48
CA THR A 727 2.30 0.04 3.26
C THR A 727 1.94 1.35 2.58
N GLU A 728 2.14 1.48 1.26
CA GLU A 728 1.73 2.67 0.50
C GLU A 728 0.21 2.92 0.63
N ALA A 729 -0.60 1.87 0.56
CA ALA A 729 -2.05 1.98 0.75
C ALA A 729 -2.40 2.39 2.19
N LEU A 730 -1.73 1.81 3.19
CA LEU A 730 -1.93 2.13 4.61
C LEU A 730 -1.43 3.54 4.97
N GLU A 731 -0.32 3.99 4.40
CA GLU A 731 0.22 5.35 4.57
C GLU A 731 -0.74 6.37 4.00
N ALA A 732 -1.24 6.17 2.78
CA ALA A 732 -2.24 7.04 2.18
C ALA A 732 -3.54 7.12 3.01
N GLU A 733 -3.94 6.02 3.65
CA GLU A 733 -5.12 5.99 4.52
C GLU A 733 -4.84 6.63 5.90
N ARG A 734 -3.64 6.42 6.44
CA ARG A 734 -3.21 6.97 7.73
C ARG A 734 -2.96 8.48 7.66
N ASP A 735 -2.47 8.98 6.54
CA ASP A 735 -2.31 10.41 6.29
C ASP A 735 -3.67 11.10 6.23
N LYS A 736 -4.66 10.48 5.56
CA LYS A 736 -6.05 10.96 5.58
C LYS A 736 -6.63 10.99 7.00
N GLN A 737 -6.42 9.92 7.77
CA GLN A 737 -6.92 9.84 9.15
C GLN A 737 -6.21 10.81 10.11
N ARG A 738 -4.90 11.03 9.96
CA ARG A 738 -4.15 11.99 10.79
C ARG A 738 -4.64 13.41 10.61
N VAL A 739 -4.86 13.83 9.36
CA VAL A 739 -5.37 15.17 9.06
C VAL A 739 -6.76 15.37 9.68
N MET A 740 -7.65 14.37 9.58
CA MET A 740 -8.98 14.45 10.19
C MET A 740 -8.96 14.43 11.72
N ALA A 741 -8.15 13.56 12.34
CA ALA A 741 -8.05 13.45 13.80
C ALA A 741 -7.39 14.69 14.44
N ALA A 742 -6.35 15.23 13.81
CA ALA A 742 -5.69 16.46 14.28
C ALA A 742 -6.63 17.66 14.22
N ASN A 743 -7.47 17.74 13.17
CA ASN A 743 -8.46 18.81 13.06
C ASN A 743 -9.58 18.67 14.13
N HIS A 744 -10.13 17.48 14.32
CA HIS A 744 -11.20 17.28 15.31
C HIS A 744 -10.78 17.53 16.77
N GLU A 745 -9.57 17.10 17.17
CA GLU A 745 -9.12 17.34 18.55
C GLU A 745 -8.76 18.82 18.76
N ARG A 746 -8.22 19.50 17.73
CA ARG A 746 -7.99 20.95 17.75
C ARG A 746 -9.30 21.72 17.90
N ASP A 747 -10.35 21.30 17.20
CA ASP A 747 -11.67 21.93 17.25
C ASP A 747 -12.35 21.74 18.61
N ARG A 748 -12.23 20.54 19.21
CA ARG A 748 -12.81 20.23 20.53
C ARG A 748 -12.16 21.01 21.67
N ILE A 749 -10.82 21.01 21.73
CA ILE A 749 -10.06 21.71 22.78
C ILE A 749 -10.27 23.22 22.64
N SER A 750 -10.22 23.75 21.42
CA SER A 750 -10.43 25.18 21.19
C SER A 750 -11.88 25.61 21.48
N ALA A 751 -12.89 24.77 21.23
CA ALA A 751 -14.29 25.11 21.49
C ALA A 751 -14.61 25.26 22.99
N ASN A 752 -14.20 24.30 23.82
CA ASN A 752 -14.49 24.34 25.26
C ASN A 752 -13.78 25.52 25.94
N ILE A 753 -12.49 25.72 25.64
CA ILE A 753 -11.71 26.82 26.23
C ILE A 753 -12.26 28.17 25.76
N ARG A 754 -12.68 28.30 24.49
CA ARG A 754 -13.30 29.53 23.99
C ARG A 754 -14.59 29.87 24.72
N ALA A 755 -15.46 28.90 24.93
CA ALA A 755 -16.73 29.13 25.60
C ALA A 755 -16.49 29.69 27.01
N GLU A 756 -15.62 29.04 27.77
CA GLU A 756 -15.39 29.39 29.17
C GLU A 756 -14.68 30.75 29.36
N VAL A 757 -13.71 31.07 28.50
CA VAL A 757 -13.03 32.39 28.50
C VAL A 757 -13.98 33.50 28.05
N SER A 758 -14.80 33.23 27.03
CA SER A 758 -15.76 34.20 26.50
C SER A 758 -16.84 34.52 27.52
N ASP A 759 -17.35 33.53 28.25
CA ASP A 759 -18.35 33.72 29.30
C ASP A 759 -17.79 34.60 30.43
N THR A 760 -16.54 34.36 30.80
CA THR A 760 -15.85 35.12 31.85
C THR A 760 -15.70 36.60 31.49
N LEU A 761 -15.27 36.92 30.27
CA LEU A 761 -15.12 38.31 29.80
C LEU A 761 -16.48 39.00 29.55
N ASN A 762 -17.47 38.26 29.02
CA ASN A 762 -18.82 38.78 28.83
C ASN A 762 -19.47 39.21 30.15
N ALA A 763 -19.26 38.47 31.24
CA ALA A 763 -19.79 38.83 32.55
C ALA A 763 -19.23 40.18 33.05
N VAL A 764 -17.96 40.49 32.76
CA VAL A 764 -17.37 41.80 33.10
C VAL A 764 -17.94 42.92 32.23
N ILE A 765 -18.14 42.66 30.93
CA ILE A 765 -18.76 43.61 30.00
C ILE A 765 -20.20 43.93 30.42
N GLU A 766 -20.99 42.91 30.76
CA GLU A 766 -22.39 43.06 31.16
C GLU A 766 -22.50 43.86 32.47
N GLN A 767 -21.66 43.56 33.46
CA GLN A 767 -21.59 44.32 34.71
C GLN A 767 -21.24 45.79 34.43
N THR A 768 -20.19 46.04 33.64
CA THR A 768 -19.75 47.40 33.31
C THR A 768 -20.82 48.17 32.55
N THR A 769 -21.52 47.52 31.61
CA THR A 769 -22.59 48.12 30.81
C THR A 769 -23.82 48.46 31.65
N THR A 770 -24.18 47.58 32.59
CA THR A 770 -25.29 47.81 33.53
C THR A 770 -25.03 49.04 34.39
N GLU A 771 -23.85 49.15 34.99
CA GLU A 771 -23.47 50.31 35.80
C GLU A 771 -23.43 51.60 34.96
N LEU A 772 -22.85 51.54 33.76
CA LEU A 772 -22.80 52.67 32.84
C LEU A 772 -24.20 53.16 32.44
N SER A 773 -25.13 52.25 32.16
CA SER A 773 -26.51 52.59 31.80
C SER A 773 -27.27 53.27 32.95
N THR A 774 -26.95 52.92 34.19
CA THR A 774 -27.54 53.51 35.39
C THR A 774 -27.04 54.92 35.60
N ILE A 775 -25.73 55.17 35.41
CA ILE A 775 -25.12 56.51 35.43
C ILE A 775 -25.72 57.38 34.33
N ASP A 776 -25.83 56.87 33.10
CA ASP A 776 -26.37 57.60 31.96
C ASP A 776 -27.84 57.96 32.15
N GLY A 777 -28.64 57.05 32.72
CA GLY A 777 -30.04 57.29 33.05
C GLY A 777 -30.23 58.37 34.12
N GLN A 778 -29.36 58.43 35.13
CA GLN A 778 -29.39 59.48 36.16
C GLN A 778 -28.99 60.84 35.57
N LEU A 779 -27.91 60.89 34.80
CA LEU A 779 -27.45 62.11 34.13
C LEU A 779 -28.50 62.66 33.15
N ALA A 780 -29.19 61.79 32.41
CA ALA A 780 -30.27 62.18 31.50
C ALA A 780 -31.49 62.78 32.22
N ARG A 781 -31.74 62.40 33.48
CA ARG A 781 -32.77 63.00 34.34
C ARG A 781 -32.30 64.28 35.05
N GLY A 782 -31.05 64.69 34.85
CA GLY A 782 -30.44 65.82 35.56
C GLY A 782 -30.05 65.49 37.01
N GLU A 783 -30.04 64.21 37.38
CA GLU A 783 -29.62 63.72 38.70
C GLU A 783 -28.10 63.48 38.68
N THR A 784 -27.39 63.89 39.73
CA THR A 784 -25.99 63.53 39.92
C THR A 784 -25.90 62.19 40.64
N PRO A 785 -25.23 61.17 40.07
CA PRO A 785 -24.98 59.90 40.76
C PRO A 785 -24.31 60.14 42.10
N SER A 786 -24.67 59.35 43.13
CA SER A 786 -24.05 59.51 44.44
C SER A 786 -22.59 59.00 44.41
N PRO A 787 -21.67 59.65 45.15
CA PRO A 787 -20.29 59.19 45.26
C PRO A 787 -20.16 57.75 45.78
N ASP A 788 -21.08 57.32 46.63
CA ASP A 788 -21.11 55.97 47.17
C ASP A 788 -21.55 54.96 46.11
N PHE A 789 -22.52 55.31 45.26
CA PHE A 789 -22.92 54.48 44.12
C PHE A 789 -21.77 54.28 43.12
N ILE A 790 -21.03 55.33 42.76
CA ILE A 790 -19.87 55.24 41.85
C ILE A 790 -18.78 54.34 42.44
N ASN A 791 -18.48 54.49 43.73
CA ASN A 791 -17.50 53.66 44.42
C ASN A 791 -17.93 52.18 44.47
N ASP A 792 -19.20 51.91 44.74
CA ASP A 792 -19.75 50.56 44.77
C ASP A 792 -19.75 49.91 43.38
N ALA A 793 -20.09 50.67 42.33
CA ALA A 793 -20.05 50.20 40.94
C ALA A 793 -18.64 49.77 40.52
N PHE A 794 -17.62 50.60 40.77
CA PHE A 794 -16.23 50.22 40.49
C PHE A 794 -15.74 49.07 41.39
N ALA A 795 -16.18 48.99 42.64
CA ALA A 795 -15.84 47.88 43.52
C ALA A 795 -16.39 46.54 43.00
N GLN A 796 -17.61 46.54 42.45
CA GLN A 796 -18.21 45.35 41.83
C GLN A 796 -17.49 44.94 40.55
N ILE A 797 -17.19 45.89 39.65
CA ILE A 797 -16.43 45.62 38.41
C ILE A 797 -15.04 45.03 38.74
N GLY A 798 -14.32 45.63 39.70
CA GLY A 798 -13.01 45.14 40.12
C GLY A 798 -13.07 43.77 40.83
N ALA A 799 -14.12 43.50 41.60
CA ALA A 799 -14.35 42.18 42.19
C ALA A 799 -14.60 41.11 41.12
N GLN A 800 -15.43 41.43 40.12
CA GLN A 800 -15.69 40.54 38.98
C GLN A 800 -14.42 40.24 38.19
N GLY A 801 -13.59 41.26 37.92
CA GLY A 801 -12.29 41.09 37.24
C GLY A 801 -11.31 40.19 38.01
N ARG A 802 -11.28 40.27 39.35
CA ARG A 802 -10.45 39.39 40.20
C ARG A 802 -10.92 37.94 40.20
N THR A 803 -12.24 37.71 40.27
CA THR A 803 -12.83 36.36 40.18
C THR A 803 -12.55 35.73 38.82
N ALA A 804 -12.73 36.51 37.74
CA ALA A 804 -12.38 36.11 36.38
C ALA A 804 -10.90 35.72 36.24
N LEU A 805 -9.98 36.48 36.84
CA LEU A 805 -8.54 36.21 36.75
C LEU A 805 -8.15 34.93 37.51
N ALA A 806 -8.79 34.66 38.65
CA ALA A 806 -8.57 33.44 39.42
C ALA A 806 -9.04 32.19 38.64
N HIS A 807 -10.26 32.24 38.08
CA HIS A 807 -10.83 31.16 37.27
C HIS A 807 -9.94 30.83 36.05
N MET A 808 -9.46 31.87 35.38
CA MET A 808 -8.56 31.73 34.22
C MET A 808 -7.21 31.10 34.57
N ARG A 809 -6.63 31.42 35.73
CA ARG A 809 -5.39 30.78 36.19
C ARG A 809 -5.59 29.29 36.46
N GLU A 810 -6.75 28.91 36.98
CA GLU A 810 -7.10 27.52 37.24
C GLU A 810 -7.22 26.74 35.92
N LEU A 811 -8.01 27.22 34.97
CA LEU A 811 -8.16 26.64 33.63
C LEU A 811 -6.82 26.45 32.90
N LEU A 812 -5.99 27.48 32.89
CA LEU A 812 -4.69 27.43 32.23
C LEU A 812 -3.68 26.54 32.98
N SER A 813 -3.79 26.43 34.31
CA SER A 813 -3.00 25.47 35.09
C SER A 813 -3.39 24.04 34.77
N VAL A 814 -4.69 23.75 34.67
CA VAL A 814 -5.20 22.44 34.25
C VAL A 814 -4.72 22.09 32.84
N LEU A 815 -4.70 23.04 31.90
CA LEU A 815 -4.14 22.82 30.56
C LEU A 815 -2.63 22.52 30.59
N ARG A 816 -1.89 23.16 31.48
CA ARG A 816 -0.46 22.91 31.67
C ARG A 816 -0.20 21.55 32.32
N GLU A 817 -1.04 21.14 33.28
CA GLU A 817 -0.90 19.89 34.03
C GLU A 817 -1.42 18.68 33.26
N THR A 818 -2.58 18.78 32.60
CA THR A 818 -3.11 17.72 31.71
C THR A 818 -2.24 17.52 30.47
N GLY A 819 -1.47 18.53 30.07
CA GLY A 819 -0.41 18.39 29.07
C GLY A 819 0.79 17.57 29.54
N PHE A 820 1.00 17.43 30.85
CA PHE A 820 2.09 16.66 31.47
C PHE A 820 1.61 15.34 32.10
N SER A 821 0.35 15.22 32.52
CA SER A 821 -0.15 14.07 33.29
C SER A 821 -0.66 12.90 32.45
N ASP A 822 -0.97 13.11 31.17
CA ASP A 822 -1.33 12.03 30.22
C ASP A 822 -0.14 11.08 29.96
N GLU A 823 1.07 11.45 30.41
CA GLU A 823 2.27 10.60 30.43
C GLU A 823 2.29 9.57 31.59
N GLY A 824 1.43 9.72 32.60
CA GLY A 824 1.60 9.03 33.88
C GLY A 824 0.94 7.65 34.03
N GLU A 825 -0.03 7.28 33.18
CA GLU A 825 -0.88 6.12 33.48
C GLU A 825 -0.47 4.80 32.78
N HIS A 826 0.58 4.81 31.95
CA HIS A 826 1.04 3.59 31.26
C HIS A 826 2.55 3.25 31.34
N ASP A 827 3.38 4.05 32.02
CA ASP A 827 4.80 3.70 32.19
C ASP A 827 5.29 3.93 33.61
N ARG A 828 5.21 2.88 34.46
CA ARG A 828 5.99 2.84 35.71
C ARG A 828 7.43 2.45 35.38
N SER A 829 8.19 3.42 34.91
CA SER A 829 9.65 3.41 34.99
C SER A 829 10.11 4.35 36.12
N PRO A 830 11.15 4.00 36.90
CA PRO A 830 11.48 4.72 38.14
C PRO A 830 11.97 6.13 37.84
N SER A 831 11.20 7.11 38.33
CA SER A 831 11.51 8.54 38.29
C SER A 831 12.92 8.82 38.81
N LEU A 832 13.78 9.33 37.92
CA LEU A 832 14.99 10.04 38.31
C LEU A 832 14.56 11.42 38.82
N ALA A 833 14.57 11.61 40.13
CA ALA A 833 14.32 12.90 40.74
C ALA A 833 15.34 13.94 40.23
N PRO A 834 14.92 15.18 39.94
CA PRO A 834 15.82 16.23 39.50
C PRO A 834 16.81 16.57 40.64
N ALA A 835 18.05 16.90 40.27
CA ALA A 835 19.10 17.25 41.22
C ALA A 835 18.67 18.41 42.12
N LYS A 836 18.94 18.28 43.42
CA LYS A 836 18.64 19.31 44.45
C LYS A 836 19.17 20.68 44.05
N SER A 837 18.44 21.73 44.44
CA SER A 837 18.78 23.11 44.10
C SER A 837 20.15 23.52 44.65
N LEU A 838 20.85 24.44 43.97
CA LEU A 838 22.19 24.91 44.36
C LEU A 838 22.20 25.51 45.79
N ASN A 839 21.09 26.09 46.24
CA ASN A 839 20.94 26.58 47.61
C ASN A 839 20.90 25.44 48.64
N GLU A 840 20.21 24.33 48.36
CA GLU A 840 20.21 23.14 49.25
C GLU A 840 21.58 22.45 49.29
N GLN A 841 22.38 22.54 48.22
CA GLN A 841 23.73 21.99 48.20
C GLN A 841 24.72 22.84 49.01
N ILE A 842 24.50 24.16 49.08
CA ILE A 842 25.34 25.09 49.84
C ILE A 842 25.02 25.01 51.34
N GLU A 843 23.75 24.86 51.73
CA GLU A 843 23.38 24.62 53.13
C GLU A 843 23.95 23.29 53.67
N HIS A 844 23.95 22.23 52.85
CA HIS A 844 24.47 20.93 53.28
C HIS A 844 26.00 20.87 53.39
N ALA A 845 26.73 21.78 52.75
CA ALA A 845 28.19 21.89 52.83
C ALA A 845 28.67 22.70 54.05
N GLY A 846 27.78 23.46 54.70
CA GLY A 846 28.09 24.28 55.87
C GLY A 846 28.04 23.54 57.22
N GLU A 847 27.42 22.35 57.28
CA GLU A 847 27.15 21.66 58.55
C GLU A 847 28.17 20.60 58.97
N HIS A 848 29.26 20.35 58.21
CA HIS A 848 30.26 19.33 58.57
C HIS A 848 31.69 19.87 58.66
N SER A 849 31.95 20.66 59.70
CA SER A 849 33.23 20.64 60.43
C SER A 849 33.02 21.26 61.81
N PRO A 850 33.12 20.45 62.89
CA PRO A 850 34.42 20.36 63.55
C PRO A 850 34.76 18.96 64.10
N ASP A 851 36.05 18.84 64.45
CA ASP A 851 36.70 17.87 65.34
C ASP A 851 37.60 16.75 64.77
N ALA A 852 38.77 16.73 65.43
CA ALA A 852 39.83 15.71 65.52
C ALA A 852 40.80 15.61 64.32
N ARG A 853 42.05 16.11 64.48
CA ARG A 853 43.20 15.49 65.18
C ARG A 853 43.81 14.33 64.43
#